data_AF-A0A819D1K5-F1
#
_entry.id   AF-A0A819D1K5-F1
#
_cell.length_a   1.000
_cell.length_b   1.000
_cell.length_c   1.000
_cell.angle_alpha   90.00
_cell.angle_beta   90.00
_cell.angle_gamma   90.00
#
_symmetry.space_group_name_H-M   'P 1'
#
loop_
_entity.id
_entity.type
_entity.pdbx_description
1 polymer ?
#
loop_
_entity_poly.entity_id
_entity_poly.type
_entity_poly.pdbx_seq_one_letter_code
_entity_poly.pdbx_strand_id
1 'polypeptide(L)'
;MKSSSCIHVVNQKKNNEQRVDLFELQSEDDWTRAIHYNLNIKRRTCTTFIPNPSIPNDPNKNENDIPCGCNRLRREHSWNVFEEKDVQWNRNEHTRSAYNNAYGYIPNTHAHYIRCDIKTPPNILTKLMFDIWNVKNPQLIMCIIGGAKYFKLNERLEREFMKGIIQAALKADGWIVTTGFKTGVVQLVGEAIHEHRVTNPRSHITAIGCSKWGAARNRASLILSKKSTNSIQDATMDTSKRTKGEQDLEPNHTHFLLLDDGTYYGYDIEDYRTKFVLEASHYNKSDNEENVPIVTIVVEGGPDTLSTIYKDLSNNIPVVLIDGSGRIANLLANFLNRTKSIINRSGEDNNDFDWKKIIHMKEAGDIGKSKTNFRSYVQEIRDGLRDISKGSSSSTEQIDELLEYFLYCLQPTVRSKIRIFSLDSKESLDDTILEAIVHEKQQKSLETNTSVDREQLLQLALAWNAIHVAKEHIMKDDLNDLDSDAKERLFFDALLLDCPQFVSTFIKLNFDLTQIFYEKKINQPWKLRLNQLLRLYNNDDSKKNKERLYLLKKCCNNKPIESEEDLDLILRKLIGDYFKPIYTPSVTNFWKRLKPCSSRAHIVDSHAIVYENYNNNDSEVPDPEETQKEARELVFRDLFLWSILTNRIEISKVILSHMQTRISAALIASKIFKSYKNFAYDNEAKDVLYCQAEQFEEYANECLKCCYYFNEEKAHEIAIRSINVFGGVSCLQVAVDADDKSFVSQPCCDQLLNNIWHDKIEPIQFTLLQCIELLLSIFSFGLLAPVFITFREVKLAPIDFNNDQKRNNFMTVNETEQERKSLSSRIKKRLKDHGINYSDIYTWQSDSCLQGCLDYFRQLKQFHESPLIKFSYNAASYIFFLLLFSYYLLFNFKSSTNGSSRIHWTEVLLIIIVTTMLFEDIRQFLWQDNRSIIGKLSNYFIKNLFVTLIRITSYILFYMGSILLFTYASTDENLTVAKIILAYDLEIWYIRSLAFLGVLRKMGPKLVMIRKMLIDLFFFTYIILIAMIAYGVASRAMYKYNDDEDNDDLIFDGRSIFRHVLYPSYYLMYGSTENELEALDRNRDLDTAIATQILLAFHMLFVNILLINLLIAMFSYTFETVQNQTDHVWHYERYSFIREYFHRSPLFPPFIIISHLIELIKFLIRLCQKRNNSNMKKNQTKIFKMIAANHEVDKDWSEFESYATNLYVRTKVSGTSSSSTTIVSSRTRQDVPSTILDRMNSSL
;
A
#
# COMPACT_ATOMS: atom_id res chain seq x y z
N MET A 1 31.60 36.38 -10.08
CA MET A 1 32.64 36.92 -10.98
C MET A 1 32.56 36.20 -12.32
N LYS A 2 32.84 36.95 -13.38
CA LYS A 2 32.66 36.66 -14.82
C LYS A 2 33.63 35.59 -15.39
N SER A 3 33.40 35.30 -16.68
CA SER A 3 34.31 34.86 -17.77
C SER A 3 34.48 33.35 -17.96
N SER A 4 33.88 32.71 -18.99
CA SER A 4 34.29 32.63 -20.42
C SER A 4 35.61 31.85 -20.60
N SER A 5 35.84 30.91 -21.53
CA SER A 5 35.30 30.67 -22.88
C SER A 5 35.87 29.35 -23.45
N CYS A 6 35.07 28.71 -24.31
CA CYS A 6 35.33 27.86 -25.49
C CYS A 6 36.75 27.33 -25.82
N ILE A 7 36.83 26.12 -26.43
CA ILE A 7 37.25 25.89 -27.84
C ILE A 7 37.30 24.37 -28.23
N HIS A 8 36.77 24.08 -29.44
CA HIS A 8 36.90 22.91 -30.36
C HIS A 8 36.30 21.55 -29.93
N VAL A 9 35.45 20.87 -30.73
CA VAL A 9 35.69 20.37 -32.11
C VAL A 9 34.41 20.39 -32.98
N VAL A 10 34.67 20.42 -34.30
CA VAL A 10 33.83 20.76 -35.45
C VAL A 10 33.17 19.53 -36.10
N ASN A 11 31.89 19.71 -36.49
CA ASN A 11 31.10 19.15 -37.61
C ASN A 11 31.27 17.69 -38.08
N GLN A 12 30.14 16.97 -38.16
CA GLN A 12 29.49 16.68 -39.45
C GLN A 12 27.97 16.44 -39.32
N LYS A 13 27.21 17.27 -40.05
CA LYS A 13 25.76 17.23 -40.28
C LYS A 13 25.41 16.10 -41.25
N LYS A 14 24.21 15.49 -41.11
CA LYS A 14 23.10 15.65 -42.06
C LYS A 14 21.87 14.81 -41.65
N ASN A 15 20.70 15.40 -41.92
CA ASN A 15 19.34 14.85 -41.85
C ASN A 15 18.68 14.88 -40.46
N ASN A 16 18.11 16.04 -40.12
CA ASN A 16 16.77 16.14 -39.54
C ASN A 16 16.24 17.54 -39.84
N GLU A 17 15.14 17.59 -40.59
CA GLU A 17 14.31 18.77 -40.75
C GLU A 17 13.75 19.18 -39.39
N GLN A 18 13.76 20.48 -39.15
CA GLN A 18 13.59 21.11 -37.85
C GLN A 18 12.16 20.94 -37.32
N ARG A 19 12.01 20.14 -36.25
CA ARG A 19 11.01 20.35 -35.22
C ARG A 19 11.64 21.32 -34.22
N VAL A 20 11.25 22.59 -34.29
CA VAL A 20 11.69 23.62 -33.32
C VAL A 20 10.81 23.49 -32.09
N ASP A 21 11.45 23.32 -30.93
CA ASP A 21 10.82 23.26 -29.62
C ASP A 21 10.03 24.56 -29.31
N LEU A 22 8.71 24.43 -29.13
CA LEU A 22 7.82 25.47 -28.61
C LEU A 22 7.70 25.35 -27.08
N PHE A 23 8.62 25.95 -26.33
CA PHE A 23 8.37 26.30 -24.93
C PHE A 23 8.91 27.71 -24.67
N GLU A 24 8.04 28.55 -24.11
CA GLU A 24 8.14 30.01 -23.88
C GLU A 24 7.70 30.92 -25.03
N LEU A 25 6.37 31.09 -25.21
CA LEU A 25 5.78 32.08 -26.11
C LEU A 25 4.64 32.85 -25.41
N GLN A 26 4.96 34.02 -24.85
CA GLN A 26 4.00 35.01 -24.32
C GLN A 26 4.24 36.36 -25.00
N SER A 27 3.85 36.47 -26.28
CA SER A 27 3.71 37.77 -26.96
C SER A 27 2.35 37.87 -27.66
N GLU A 28 1.70 39.05 -27.62
CA GLU A 28 0.43 39.32 -28.32
C GLU A 28 0.54 39.14 -29.85
N ASP A 29 1.76 39.20 -30.39
CA ASP A 29 2.04 39.04 -31.82
C ASP A 29 1.85 37.59 -32.30
N ASP A 30 2.01 36.59 -31.42
CA ASP A 30 1.94 35.17 -31.80
C ASP A 30 0.50 34.68 -32.03
N TRP A 31 -0.46 35.16 -31.23
CA TRP A 31 -1.89 34.86 -31.41
C TRP A 31 -2.41 35.45 -32.71
N THR A 32 -2.01 36.70 -32.98
CA THR A 32 -2.33 37.40 -34.22
C THR A 32 -1.79 36.64 -35.42
N ARG A 33 -0.54 36.15 -35.34
CA ARG A 33 0.07 35.32 -36.38
C ARG A 33 -0.66 33.99 -36.56
N ALA A 34 -0.93 33.27 -35.48
CA ALA A 34 -1.58 31.97 -35.53
C ALA A 34 -3.02 32.04 -36.06
N ILE A 35 -3.80 33.03 -35.63
CA ILE A 35 -5.23 33.15 -36.00
C ILE A 35 -5.40 33.71 -37.41
N HIS A 36 -4.63 34.73 -37.80
CA HIS A 36 -4.79 35.37 -39.11
C HIS A 36 -3.98 34.72 -40.23
N TYR A 37 -2.77 34.25 -39.93
CA TYR A 37 -1.85 33.74 -40.95
C TYR A 37 -1.81 32.21 -40.99
N ASN A 38 -1.81 31.52 -39.84
CA ASN A 38 -1.75 30.05 -39.84
C ASN A 38 -3.13 29.41 -40.06
N LEU A 39 -4.16 29.88 -39.36
CA LEU A 39 -5.51 29.29 -39.39
C LEU A 39 -6.54 30.08 -40.20
N ASN A 40 -6.27 31.35 -40.52
CA ASN A 40 -7.14 32.26 -41.29
C ASN A 40 -8.61 32.30 -40.77
N ILE A 41 -8.78 32.35 -39.45
CA ILE A 41 -10.11 32.39 -38.83
C ILE A 41 -10.71 33.79 -39.02
N LYS A 42 -11.90 33.83 -39.62
CA LYS A 42 -12.65 35.06 -39.94
C LYS A 42 -13.84 35.23 -39.00
N ARG A 43 -14.43 36.42 -39.01
CA ARG A 43 -15.72 36.76 -38.36
C ARG A 43 -16.76 37.14 -39.42
N ARG A 44 -18.04 37.28 -39.06
CA ARG A 44 -19.09 37.71 -40.00
C ARG A 44 -19.64 39.09 -39.67
N THR A 45 -19.90 39.90 -40.69
CA THR A 45 -20.45 41.26 -40.55
C THR A 45 -21.57 41.52 -41.54
N CYS A 46 -22.60 42.24 -41.11
CA CYS A 46 -23.64 42.77 -41.98
C CYS A 46 -23.08 43.93 -42.82
N THR A 47 -23.24 43.86 -44.14
CA THR A 47 -22.69 44.84 -45.10
C THR A 47 -23.75 45.71 -45.78
N THR A 48 -25.03 45.31 -45.69
CA THR A 48 -26.17 46.11 -46.15
C THR A 48 -27.08 46.45 -44.97
N PHE A 49 -27.60 47.68 -44.92
CA PHE A 49 -28.53 48.16 -43.91
C PHE A 49 -29.93 48.15 -44.53
N ILE A 50 -30.75 47.23 -44.04
CA ILE A 50 -32.15 47.09 -44.46
C ILE A 50 -32.98 47.32 -43.21
N PRO A 51 -33.78 48.39 -43.09
CA PRO A 51 -34.58 48.65 -41.90
C PRO A 51 -35.60 47.53 -41.67
N ASN A 52 -35.73 47.06 -40.42
CA ASN A 52 -36.64 45.97 -40.08
C ASN A 52 -38.12 46.46 -40.14
N PRO A 53 -38.98 45.92 -41.04
CA PRO A 53 -40.36 46.38 -41.22
C PRO A 53 -41.29 46.05 -40.03
N SER A 54 -40.84 45.18 -39.11
CA SER A 54 -41.64 44.67 -37.98
C SER A 54 -41.76 45.65 -36.80
N ILE A 55 -41.04 46.76 -36.83
CA ILE A 55 -40.99 47.75 -35.74
C ILE A 55 -41.49 49.08 -36.30
N PRO A 56 -42.61 49.65 -35.79
CA PRO A 56 -43.13 50.90 -36.31
C PRO A 56 -42.11 52.03 -36.16
N ASN A 57 -41.90 52.79 -37.23
CA ASN A 57 -41.10 54.02 -37.22
C ASN A 57 -41.76 55.02 -36.28
N ASP A 58 -41.24 55.12 -35.07
CA ASP A 58 -41.62 56.14 -34.10
C ASP A 58 -40.91 57.45 -34.51
N PRO A 59 -41.61 58.53 -34.91
CA PRO A 59 -41.00 59.73 -35.49
C PRO A 59 -40.09 60.50 -34.51
N ASN A 60 -40.08 60.13 -33.23
CA ASN A 60 -39.23 60.70 -32.18
C ASN A 60 -37.91 59.94 -31.93
N LYS A 61 -37.63 58.84 -32.65
CA LYS A 61 -36.36 58.10 -32.52
C LYS A 61 -35.30 58.61 -33.50
N ASN A 62 -34.07 58.76 -33.02
CA ASN A 62 -32.90 59.09 -33.85
C ASN A 62 -32.71 58.04 -34.96
N GLU A 63 -32.33 58.45 -36.18
CA GLU A 63 -32.03 57.54 -37.31
C GLU A 63 -30.99 56.46 -36.94
N ASN A 64 -30.09 56.80 -36.01
CA ASN A 64 -29.04 55.91 -35.48
C ASN A 64 -29.57 54.73 -34.64
N ASP A 65 -30.81 54.82 -34.17
CA ASP A 65 -31.48 53.81 -33.34
C ASP A 65 -32.48 52.95 -34.12
N ILE A 66 -32.44 53.04 -35.45
CA ILE A 66 -33.22 52.17 -36.33
C ILE A 66 -32.53 50.80 -36.40
N PRO A 67 -33.25 49.70 -36.09
CA PRO A 67 -32.71 48.35 -36.22
C PRO A 67 -32.70 47.92 -37.70
N CYS A 68 -31.56 47.39 -38.13
CA CYS A 68 -31.43 46.66 -39.39
C CYS A 68 -32.17 45.31 -39.29
N GLY A 69 -32.41 44.63 -40.42
CA GLY A 69 -32.91 43.27 -40.48
C GLY A 69 -31.99 42.24 -39.81
N CYS A 70 -30.71 42.58 -39.58
CA CYS A 70 -29.80 41.81 -38.74
C CYS A 70 -29.97 42.09 -37.22
N ASN A 71 -30.95 42.92 -36.83
CA ASN A 71 -31.25 43.41 -35.48
C ASN A 71 -30.13 44.22 -34.78
N ARG A 72 -29.05 44.58 -35.48
CA ARG A 72 -28.09 45.59 -35.01
C ARG A 72 -28.65 46.98 -35.25
N LEU A 73 -28.39 47.89 -34.33
CA LEU A 73 -28.71 49.31 -34.53
C LEU A 73 -27.82 49.87 -35.65
N ARG A 74 -28.31 50.89 -36.33
CA ARG A 74 -27.54 51.57 -37.39
C ARG A 74 -26.17 52.04 -36.90
N ARG A 75 -26.09 52.58 -35.68
CA ARG A 75 -24.83 52.97 -35.00
C ARG A 75 -23.84 51.84 -34.71
N GLU A 76 -24.31 50.58 -34.69
CA GLU A 76 -23.49 49.40 -34.37
C GLU A 76 -22.88 48.73 -35.60
N HIS A 77 -23.25 49.18 -36.80
CA HIS A 77 -22.60 48.74 -38.03
C HIS A 77 -21.29 49.51 -38.21
N SER A 78 -20.23 48.81 -38.60
CA SER A 78 -18.93 49.44 -38.86
C SER A 78 -18.88 49.96 -40.31
N TRP A 79 -18.66 51.28 -40.48
CA TRP A 79 -18.44 52.03 -41.75
C TRP A 79 -19.59 51.95 -42.77
N ASN A 80 -19.57 52.82 -43.81
CA ASN A 80 -20.60 53.01 -44.84
C ASN A 80 -21.26 51.70 -45.33
N VAL A 81 -22.39 51.36 -44.73
CA VAL A 81 -23.22 50.20 -45.09
C VAL A 81 -24.09 50.59 -46.29
N PHE A 82 -24.23 49.72 -47.28
CA PHE A 82 -25.12 49.99 -48.42
C PHE A 82 -26.58 49.94 -47.95
N GLU A 83 -27.35 50.98 -48.23
CA GLU A 83 -28.79 51.00 -47.93
C GLU A 83 -29.60 50.48 -49.12
N GLU A 84 -30.42 49.46 -48.87
CA GLU A 84 -31.43 49.00 -49.81
C GLU A 84 -32.80 49.10 -49.14
N LYS A 85 -33.76 49.72 -49.84
CA LYS A 85 -35.14 49.88 -49.39
C LYS A 85 -36.00 48.79 -50.04
N ASP A 86 -37.02 48.31 -49.32
CA ASP A 86 -38.03 47.37 -49.82
C ASP A 86 -37.57 45.94 -50.15
N VAL A 87 -36.41 45.51 -49.63
CA VAL A 87 -35.90 44.13 -49.76
C VAL A 87 -36.00 43.39 -48.42
N GLN A 88 -36.33 42.10 -48.41
CA GLN A 88 -36.27 41.29 -47.19
C GLN A 88 -34.83 40.95 -46.83
N TRP A 89 -34.46 41.21 -45.58
CA TRP A 89 -33.11 40.92 -45.10
C TRP A 89 -32.85 39.41 -45.03
N ASN A 90 -31.93 38.92 -45.87
CA ASN A 90 -31.42 37.55 -45.86
C ASN A 90 -29.97 37.46 -45.36
N ARG A 91 -29.68 36.50 -44.46
CA ARG A 91 -28.35 36.28 -43.88
C ARG A 91 -27.28 35.96 -44.91
N ASN A 92 -27.59 35.16 -45.93
CA ASN A 92 -26.59 34.68 -46.87
C ASN A 92 -26.10 35.74 -47.86
N GLU A 93 -26.95 36.71 -48.20
CA GLU A 93 -26.69 37.74 -49.21
C GLU A 93 -26.15 39.04 -48.59
N HIS A 94 -26.67 39.40 -47.41
CA HIS A 94 -26.42 40.69 -46.76
C HIS A 94 -25.30 40.67 -45.71
N THR A 95 -24.62 39.53 -45.53
CA THR A 95 -23.48 39.40 -44.63
C THR A 95 -22.23 38.90 -45.35
N ARG A 96 -21.05 39.37 -44.95
CA ARG A 96 -19.74 38.94 -45.48
C ARG A 96 -18.76 38.59 -44.37
N SER A 97 -17.81 37.71 -44.69
CA SER A 97 -16.73 37.34 -43.80
C SER A 97 -15.63 38.41 -43.80
N ALA A 98 -15.15 38.80 -42.62
CA ALA A 98 -14.14 39.82 -42.38
C ALA A 98 -13.01 39.28 -41.47
N TYR A 99 -11.89 39.98 -41.39
CA TYR A 99 -10.81 39.63 -40.45
C TYR A 99 -11.29 39.66 -39.01
N ASN A 100 -10.90 38.65 -38.24
CA ASN A 100 -11.22 38.57 -36.82
C ASN A 100 -10.65 39.77 -36.03
N ASN A 101 -11.35 40.15 -34.98
CA ASN A 101 -10.98 41.26 -34.11
C ASN A 101 -11.27 40.99 -32.63
N ALA A 102 -11.65 39.75 -32.28
CA ALA A 102 -12.02 39.35 -30.93
C ALA A 102 -11.49 37.93 -30.65
N TYR A 103 -10.39 37.87 -29.89
CA TYR A 103 -9.73 36.64 -29.46
C TYR A 103 -8.80 36.94 -28.28
N GLY A 104 -8.41 35.90 -27.53
CA GLY A 104 -7.46 36.02 -26.44
C GLY A 104 -8.03 35.45 -25.14
N TYR A 105 -7.87 36.17 -24.04
CA TYR A 105 -8.35 35.76 -22.72
C TYR A 105 -9.45 36.69 -22.21
N ILE A 106 -10.48 36.11 -21.59
CA ILE A 106 -11.49 36.89 -20.88
C ILE A 106 -10.88 37.38 -19.56
N PRO A 107 -10.94 38.69 -19.26
CA PRO A 107 -10.42 39.24 -18.01
C PRO A 107 -11.15 38.65 -16.80
N ASN A 108 -10.44 38.46 -15.68
CA ASN A 108 -10.89 37.85 -14.41
C ASN A 108 -11.11 36.32 -14.42
N THR A 109 -11.39 35.70 -15.56
CA THR A 109 -11.58 34.24 -15.65
C THR A 109 -10.38 33.51 -16.25
N HIS A 110 -9.51 34.24 -16.98
CA HIS A 110 -8.43 33.68 -17.80
C HIS A 110 -8.91 32.62 -18.81
N ALA A 111 -10.20 32.61 -19.14
CA ALA A 111 -10.76 31.69 -20.12
C ALA A 111 -10.34 32.09 -21.54
N HIS A 112 -9.90 31.13 -22.35
CA HIS A 112 -9.59 31.36 -23.74
C HIS A 112 -10.87 31.62 -24.53
N TYR A 113 -10.88 32.62 -25.40
CA TYR A 113 -12.03 32.85 -26.29
C TYR A 113 -11.59 33.21 -27.70
N ILE A 114 -12.43 32.84 -28.66
CA ILE A 114 -12.28 33.26 -30.06
C ILE A 114 -13.63 33.51 -30.69
N ARG A 115 -13.76 34.62 -31.41
CA ARG A 115 -14.88 34.87 -32.32
C ARG A 115 -14.61 34.22 -33.68
N CYS A 116 -15.53 33.41 -34.18
CA CYS A 116 -15.38 32.73 -35.48
C CYS A 116 -16.66 32.85 -36.32
N ASP A 117 -16.51 32.93 -37.63
CA ASP A 117 -17.62 32.85 -38.58
C ASP A 117 -18.24 31.44 -38.51
N ILE A 118 -19.57 31.37 -38.45
CA ILE A 118 -20.29 30.09 -38.47
C ILE A 118 -20.03 29.23 -39.73
N LYS A 119 -19.48 29.80 -40.81
CA LYS A 119 -19.07 29.06 -42.02
C LYS A 119 -17.64 28.50 -41.92
N THR A 120 -16.87 28.84 -40.88
CA THR A 120 -15.54 28.27 -40.67
C THR A 120 -15.65 26.75 -40.49
N PRO A 121 -14.87 25.93 -41.20
CA PRO A 121 -14.93 24.47 -41.05
C PRO A 121 -14.44 24.06 -39.65
N PRO A 122 -15.10 23.11 -38.96
CA PRO A 122 -14.76 22.78 -37.58
C PRO A 122 -13.36 22.17 -37.39
N ASN A 123 -12.78 21.54 -38.41
CA ASN A 123 -11.38 21.05 -38.41
C ASN A 123 -10.36 22.18 -38.10
N ILE A 124 -10.62 23.42 -38.52
CA ILE A 124 -9.74 24.55 -38.17
C ILE A 124 -9.83 24.88 -36.67
N LEU A 125 -11.02 24.73 -36.08
CA LEU A 125 -11.22 24.98 -34.64
C LEU A 125 -10.63 23.85 -33.79
N THR A 126 -10.67 22.60 -34.25
CA THR A 126 -10.02 21.49 -33.54
C THR A 126 -8.50 21.66 -33.54
N LYS A 127 -7.89 22.03 -34.68
CA LYS A 127 -6.46 22.40 -34.74
C LYS A 127 -6.11 23.53 -33.78
N LEU A 128 -6.95 24.55 -33.69
CA LEU A 128 -6.76 25.63 -32.72
C LEU A 128 -6.77 25.11 -31.27
N MET A 129 -7.71 24.22 -30.93
CA MET A 129 -7.80 23.69 -29.58
C MET A 129 -6.60 22.82 -29.18
N PHE A 130 -6.17 21.92 -30.07
CA PHE A 130 -5.11 20.98 -29.75
C PHE A 130 -3.71 21.56 -29.94
N ASP A 131 -3.46 22.28 -31.05
CA ASP A 131 -2.09 22.71 -31.40
C ASP A 131 -1.73 24.09 -30.82
N ILE A 132 -2.71 24.98 -30.66
CA ILE A 132 -2.48 26.35 -30.18
C ILE A 132 -2.85 26.49 -28.70
N TRP A 133 -4.06 26.05 -28.33
CA TRP A 133 -4.51 26.10 -26.94
C TRP A 133 -3.94 24.96 -26.09
N ASN A 134 -3.24 23.99 -26.69
CA ASN A 134 -2.62 22.84 -26.00
C ASN A 134 -3.60 22.10 -25.08
N VAL A 135 -4.87 22.00 -25.49
CA VAL A 135 -5.88 21.26 -24.74
C VAL A 135 -5.55 19.77 -24.83
N LYS A 136 -5.58 19.07 -23.70
CA LYS A 136 -5.34 17.62 -23.64
C LYS A 136 -6.41 16.85 -24.42
N ASN A 137 -5.99 15.77 -25.07
CA ASN A 137 -6.89 14.82 -25.73
C ASN A 137 -7.87 14.18 -24.72
N PRO A 138 -9.20 14.34 -24.90
CA PRO A 138 -10.18 13.74 -24.02
C PRO A 138 -10.37 12.25 -24.28
N GLN A 139 -10.72 11.47 -23.24
CA GLN A 139 -11.21 10.09 -23.42
C GLN A 139 -12.75 10.04 -23.52
N LEU A 140 -13.44 11.14 -23.24
CA LEU A 140 -14.89 11.30 -23.36
C LEU A 140 -15.26 12.76 -23.68
N ILE A 141 -16.25 12.97 -24.55
CA ILE A 141 -16.86 14.29 -24.74
C ILE A 141 -18.31 14.24 -24.29
N MET A 142 -18.65 15.04 -23.28
CA MET A 142 -20.01 15.17 -22.75
C MET A 142 -20.64 16.47 -23.25
N CYS A 143 -21.72 16.36 -24.00
CA CYS A 143 -22.52 17.48 -24.46
C CYS A 143 -23.71 17.67 -23.53
N ILE A 144 -23.73 18.76 -22.75
CA ILE A 144 -24.84 19.03 -21.83
C ILE A 144 -25.77 20.05 -22.48
N ILE A 145 -27.02 19.62 -22.68
CA ILE A 145 -28.06 20.38 -23.39
C ILE A 145 -29.29 20.47 -22.49
N GLY A 146 -30.03 21.57 -22.57
CA GLY A 146 -31.29 21.64 -21.85
C GLY A 146 -31.92 23.02 -21.79
N GLY A 147 -32.64 23.28 -20.69
CA GLY A 147 -33.35 24.53 -20.47
C GLY A 147 -32.42 25.75 -20.51
N ALA A 148 -32.65 26.66 -21.47
CA ALA A 148 -31.91 27.92 -21.58
C ALA A 148 -32.39 29.00 -20.61
N LYS A 149 -33.61 28.86 -20.07
CA LYS A 149 -34.19 29.73 -19.04
C LYS A 149 -33.84 29.20 -17.65
N TYR A 150 -33.91 30.05 -16.64
CA TYR A 150 -33.77 29.61 -15.25
C TYR A 150 -34.90 28.64 -14.87
N PHE A 151 -34.53 27.52 -14.26
CA PHE A 151 -35.41 26.54 -13.64
C PHE A 151 -34.71 25.99 -12.40
N LYS A 152 -35.48 25.44 -11.45
CA LYS A 152 -34.95 24.85 -10.22
C LYS A 152 -35.20 23.34 -10.25
N LEU A 153 -34.15 22.54 -10.05
CA LEU A 153 -34.26 21.09 -9.90
C LEU A 153 -34.62 20.73 -8.44
N ASN A 154 -35.04 19.48 -8.24
CA ASN A 154 -35.10 18.92 -6.89
C ASN A 154 -33.66 18.88 -6.32
N GLU A 155 -33.46 19.35 -5.08
CA GLU A 155 -32.14 19.46 -4.43
C GLU A 155 -31.37 18.13 -4.38
N ARG A 156 -32.08 17.00 -4.31
CA ARG A 156 -31.45 15.68 -4.39
C ARG A 156 -30.97 15.36 -5.81
N LEU A 157 -31.81 15.63 -6.81
CA LEU A 157 -31.47 15.43 -8.23
C LEU A 157 -30.30 16.32 -8.64
N GLU A 158 -30.33 17.58 -8.20
CA GLU A 158 -29.30 18.58 -8.48
C GLU A 158 -27.94 18.14 -7.96
N ARG A 159 -27.86 17.68 -6.70
CA ARG A 159 -26.61 17.17 -6.11
C ARG A 159 -26.08 15.94 -6.83
N GLU A 160 -26.93 14.96 -7.13
CA GLU A 160 -26.51 13.76 -7.87
C GLU A 160 -26.07 14.08 -9.30
N PHE A 161 -26.75 15.03 -9.96
CA PHE A 161 -26.38 15.53 -11.28
C PHE A 161 -25.01 16.22 -11.27
N MET A 162 -24.82 17.20 -10.38
CA MET A 162 -23.55 17.94 -10.26
C MET A 162 -22.39 17.00 -9.95
N LYS A 163 -22.58 16.10 -8.96
CA LYS A 163 -21.56 15.12 -8.58
C LYS A 163 -21.26 14.16 -9.74
N GLY A 164 -22.28 13.63 -10.40
CA GLY A 164 -22.13 12.65 -11.48
C GLY A 164 -21.35 13.17 -12.68
N ILE A 165 -21.63 14.41 -13.14
CA ILE A 165 -20.90 15.01 -14.26
C ILE A 165 -19.43 15.25 -13.92
N ILE A 166 -19.15 15.77 -12.72
CA ILE A 166 -17.78 16.03 -12.29
C ILE A 166 -17.01 14.71 -12.16
N GLN A 167 -17.63 13.67 -11.59
CA GLN A 167 -17.03 12.35 -11.49
C GLN A 167 -16.74 11.73 -12.86
N ALA A 168 -17.68 11.81 -13.81
CA ALA A 168 -17.48 11.34 -15.18
C ALA A 168 -16.35 12.11 -15.90
N ALA A 169 -16.30 13.44 -15.75
CA ALA A 169 -15.26 14.28 -16.34
C ALA A 169 -13.86 13.94 -15.80
N LEU A 170 -13.73 13.71 -14.49
CA LEU A 170 -12.44 13.39 -13.87
C LEU A 170 -11.97 11.97 -14.16
N LYS A 171 -12.89 10.99 -14.24
CA LYS A 171 -12.56 9.59 -14.57
C LYS A 171 -12.05 9.44 -16.00
N ALA A 172 -12.60 10.23 -16.93
CA ALA A 172 -12.33 10.12 -18.36
C ALA A 172 -11.40 11.22 -18.92
N ASP A 173 -10.84 12.09 -18.07
CA ASP A 173 -10.24 13.37 -18.50
C ASP A 173 -11.11 14.07 -19.58
N GLY A 174 -12.42 14.07 -19.34
CA GLY A 174 -13.44 14.35 -20.33
C GLY A 174 -13.67 15.84 -20.56
N TRP A 175 -14.13 16.18 -21.77
CA TRP A 175 -14.56 17.54 -22.09
C TRP A 175 -16.04 17.73 -21.76
N ILE A 176 -16.37 18.87 -21.16
CA ILE A 176 -17.75 19.30 -20.96
C ILE A 176 -18.08 20.38 -21.98
N VAL A 177 -18.96 20.09 -22.93
CA VAL A 177 -19.40 21.00 -23.98
C VAL A 177 -20.81 21.50 -23.67
N THR A 178 -20.98 22.81 -23.64
CA THR A 178 -22.25 23.48 -23.33
C THR A 178 -22.49 24.67 -24.26
N THR A 179 -23.63 25.35 -24.14
CA THR A 179 -23.89 26.62 -24.83
C THR A 179 -23.10 27.81 -24.25
N GLY A 180 -22.49 27.68 -23.07
CA GLY A 180 -21.58 28.68 -22.46
C GLY A 180 -22.24 29.93 -21.83
N PHE A 181 -23.56 30.05 -21.87
CA PHE A 181 -24.26 31.17 -21.23
C PHE A 181 -24.63 30.87 -19.78
N LYS A 182 -24.53 31.86 -18.89
CA LYS A 182 -24.86 31.77 -17.46
C LYS A 182 -26.38 31.76 -17.22
N THR A 183 -27.08 30.78 -17.79
CA THR A 183 -28.52 30.58 -17.60
C THR A 183 -28.90 29.10 -17.63
N GLY A 184 -29.93 28.73 -16.86
CA GLY A 184 -30.49 27.38 -16.88
C GLY A 184 -29.49 26.29 -16.49
N VAL A 185 -29.40 25.22 -17.28
CA VAL A 185 -28.54 24.04 -16.97
C VAL A 185 -27.06 24.42 -16.87
N VAL A 186 -26.60 25.34 -17.72
CA VAL A 186 -25.18 25.70 -17.80
C VAL A 186 -24.70 26.39 -16.53
N GLN A 187 -25.59 27.12 -15.86
CA GLN A 187 -25.31 27.70 -14.55
C GLN A 187 -25.05 26.61 -13.50
N LEU A 188 -25.86 25.54 -13.47
CA LEU A 188 -25.66 24.40 -12.56
C LEU A 188 -24.32 23.69 -12.82
N VAL A 189 -23.96 23.53 -14.10
CA VAL A 189 -22.66 22.94 -14.50
C VAL A 189 -21.51 23.84 -14.06
N GLY A 190 -21.62 25.17 -14.24
CA GLY A 190 -20.63 26.13 -13.79
C GLY A 190 -20.42 26.11 -12.28
N GLU A 191 -21.51 25.99 -11.51
CA GLU A 191 -21.47 25.85 -10.04
C GLU A 191 -20.80 24.53 -9.61
N ALA A 192 -21.07 23.42 -10.30
CA ALA A 192 -20.43 22.13 -10.02
C ALA A 192 -18.91 22.18 -10.24
N ILE A 193 -18.47 22.83 -11.32
CA ILE A 193 -17.05 23.03 -11.62
C ILE A 193 -16.41 23.94 -10.56
N HIS A 194 -17.13 24.98 -10.13
CA HIS A 194 -16.66 25.90 -9.09
C HIS A 194 -16.43 25.18 -7.76
N GLU A 195 -17.42 24.43 -7.27
CA GLU A 195 -17.35 23.67 -6.02
C GLU A 195 -16.19 22.65 -6.04
N HIS A 196 -16.01 21.96 -7.18
CA HIS A 196 -14.89 21.04 -7.35
C HIS A 196 -13.53 21.75 -7.33
N ARG A 197 -13.41 22.91 -7.98
CA ARG A 197 -12.16 23.68 -8.02
C ARG A 197 -11.78 24.24 -6.64
N VAL A 198 -12.77 24.60 -5.82
CA VAL A 198 -12.55 25.04 -4.43
C VAL A 198 -12.06 23.89 -3.56
N THR A 199 -12.66 22.70 -3.70
CA THR A 199 -12.26 21.50 -2.94
C THR A 199 -10.93 20.91 -3.41
N ASN A 200 -10.65 20.94 -4.71
CA ASN A 200 -9.44 20.40 -5.33
C ASN A 200 -8.84 21.40 -6.34
N PRO A 201 -7.98 22.34 -5.91
CA PRO A 201 -7.45 23.37 -6.80
C PRO A 201 -6.43 22.83 -7.84
N ARG A 202 -5.96 21.60 -7.67
CA ARG A 202 -4.99 20.95 -8.57
C ARG A 202 -5.63 20.17 -9.72
N SER A 203 -6.92 19.82 -9.63
CA SER A 203 -7.64 19.18 -10.73
C SER A 203 -8.11 20.25 -11.71
N HIS A 204 -8.00 19.95 -13.00
CA HIS A 204 -8.43 20.83 -14.07
C HIS A 204 -9.46 20.12 -14.92
N ILE A 205 -10.63 20.73 -15.09
CA ILE A 205 -11.72 20.22 -15.91
C ILE A 205 -11.85 21.12 -17.12
N THR A 206 -11.81 20.54 -18.32
CA THR A 206 -11.96 21.28 -19.57
C THR A 206 -13.43 21.49 -19.87
N ALA A 207 -13.91 22.72 -19.67
CA ALA A 207 -15.27 23.15 -20.01
C ALA A 207 -15.27 24.12 -21.20
N ILE A 208 -16.00 23.78 -22.25
CA ILE A 208 -16.06 24.48 -23.54
C ILE A 208 -17.46 25.05 -23.73
N GLY A 209 -17.56 26.37 -23.93
CA GLY A 209 -18.79 27.06 -24.28
C GLY A 209 -18.86 27.33 -25.78
N CYS A 210 -19.78 26.68 -26.49
CA CYS A 210 -20.11 26.98 -27.88
C CYS A 210 -21.28 27.96 -27.91
N SER A 211 -20.97 29.26 -27.96
CA SER A 211 -21.95 30.33 -27.74
C SER A 211 -22.10 31.20 -29.00
N LYS A 212 -23.23 31.89 -29.12
CA LYS A 212 -23.43 32.87 -30.20
C LYS A 212 -22.78 34.19 -29.83
N TRP A 213 -21.96 34.73 -30.72
CA TRP A 213 -21.42 36.09 -30.57
C TRP A 213 -22.54 37.13 -30.45
N GLY A 214 -23.61 37.00 -31.25
CA GLY A 214 -24.72 37.96 -31.27
C GLY A 214 -25.47 38.09 -29.94
N ALA A 215 -25.48 37.06 -29.09
CA ALA A 215 -26.23 37.01 -27.84
C ALA A 215 -25.39 37.28 -26.58
N ALA A 216 -24.06 37.31 -26.69
CA ALA A 216 -23.18 37.62 -25.56
C ALA A 216 -23.36 39.08 -25.09
N ARG A 217 -23.35 39.30 -23.77
CA ARG A 217 -23.33 40.65 -23.17
C ARG A 217 -21.92 41.23 -23.17
N ASN A 218 -21.80 42.56 -23.10
CA ASN A 218 -20.51 43.28 -23.00
C ASN A 218 -19.50 42.97 -24.13
N ARG A 219 -19.99 42.64 -25.32
CA ARG A 219 -19.18 42.31 -26.51
C ARG A 219 -18.14 43.37 -26.87
N ALA A 220 -18.43 44.65 -26.57
CA ALA A 220 -17.51 45.76 -26.82
C ALA A 220 -16.18 45.60 -26.06
N SER A 221 -16.18 45.02 -24.85
CA SER A 221 -14.95 44.77 -24.08
C SER A 221 -14.17 43.55 -24.57
N LEU A 222 -14.81 42.68 -25.37
CA LEU A 222 -14.18 41.51 -26.00
C LEU A 222 -13.61 41.83 -27.40
N ILE A 223 -13.79 43.05 -27.90
CA ILE A 223 -13.21 43.46 -29.19
C ILE A 223 -11.86 44.13 -28.91
N LEU A 224 -10.80 43.60 -29.54
CA LEU A 224 -9.46 44.17 -29.47
C LEU A 224 -9.44 45.51 -30.21
N SER A 225 -9.39 46.61 -29.48
CA SER A 225 -9.21 47.96 -30.05
C SER A 225 -7.74 48.17 -30.44
N LYS A 226 -7.48 48.68 -31.65
CA LYS A 226 -6.13 49.08 -32.12
C LYS A 226 -5.51 50.27 -31.35
N LYS A 227 -6.17 50.79 -30.30
CA LYS A 227 -5.64 51.86 -29.44
C LYS A 227 -5.69 51.45 -27.97
N SER A 228 -4.58 50.91 -27.47
CA SER A 228 -3.86 51.37 -26.26
C SER A 228 -3.04 50.22 -25.67
N THR A 229 -1.73 50.31 -25.88
CA THR A 229 -0.79 49.93 -24.84
C THR A 229 -1.05 50.85 -23.63
N ASN A 230 -1.15 50.26 -22.45
CA ASN A 230 -1.19 50.94 -21.14
C ASN A 230 -2.42 51.84 -20.86
N SER A 231 -3.58 51.23 -20.65
CA SER A 231 -4.47 51.52 -19.51
C SER A 231 -5.64 50.56 -19.55
N ILE A 232 -5.55 49.50 -18.74
CA ILE A 232 -6.72 48.69 -18.38
C ILE A 232 -7.57 49.60 -17.49
N GLN A 233 -8.46 50.38 -18.10
CA GLN A 233 -9.58 50.98 -17.39
C GLN A 233 -10.46 49.82 -16.95
N ASP A 234 -10.65 49.73 -15.62
CA ASP A 234 -11.57 48.85 -14.96
C ASP A 234 -12.87 48.77 -15.76
N ALA A 235 -13.20 47.56 -16.22
CA ALA A 235 -14.54 47.24 -16.65
C ALA A 235 -15.45 47.29 -15.42
N THR A 236 -15.82 48.49 -14.99
CA THR A 236 -16.99 48.69 -14.15
C THR A 236 -18.13 47.97 -14.86
N MET A 237 -18.71 46.95 -14.22
CA MET A 237 -19.94 46.32 -14.68
C MET A 237 -20.97 47.42 -14.85
N ASP A 238 -21.17 47.90 -16.08
CA ASP A 238 -22.21 48.85 -16.38
C ASP A 238 -23.53 48.21 -15.95
N THR A 239 -24.14 48.78 -14.91
CA THR A 239 -25.48 48.44 -14.39
C THR A 239 -26.59 48.89 -15.34
N SER A 240 -26.28 49.01 -16.63
CA SER A 240 -27.27 49.30 -17.67
C SER A 240 -28.29 48.16 -17.71
N LYS A 241 -29.58 48.54 -17.81
CA LYS A 241 -30.71 47.61 -17.84
C LYS A 241 -30.47 46.56 -18.93
N ARG A 242 -30.59 45.26 -18.58
CA ARG A 242 -30.51 44.14 -19.53
C ARG A 242 -31.38 44.43 -20.75
N THR A 243 -30.77 44.56 -21.92
CA THR A 243 -31.48 44.58 -23.20
C THR A 243 -32.07 43.19 -23.45
N LYS A 244 -33.27 43.14 -24.03
CA LYS A 244 -34.03 41.89 -24.20
C LYS A 244 -33.27 40.97 -25.16
N GLY A 245 -32.69 39.88 -24.65
CA GLY A 245 -32.02 38.83 -25.43
C GLY A 245 -30.50 38.71 -25.22
N GLU A 246 -29.86 39.61 -24.45
CA GLU A 246 -28.43 39.46 -24.09
C GLU A 246 -28.25 38.52 -22.90
N GLN A 247 -27.21 37.67 -22.97
CA GLN A 247 -26.87 36.68 -21.96
C GLN A 247 -25.41 36.83 -21.52
N ASP A 248 -25.18 36.67 -20.22
CA ASP A 248 -23.84 36.69 -19.62
C ASP A 248 -23.12 35.37 -19.94
N LEU A 249 -21.81 35.40 -20.18
CA LEU A 249 -20.98 34.18 -20.33
C LEU A 249 -20.72 33.56 -18.95
N GLU A 250 -20.63 32.23 -18.87
CA GLU A 250 -20.39 31.51 -17.61
C GLU A 250 -18.92 31.63 -17.16
N PRO A 251 -18.62 32.23 -16.00
CA PRO A 251 -17.24 32.50 -15.59
C PRO A 251 -16.40 31.26 -15.27
N ASN A 252 -17.04 30.12 -14.97
CA ASN A 252 -16.34 28.89 -14.59
C ASN A 252 -15.91 28.02 -15.79
N HIS A 253 -16.24 28.43 -17.02
CA HIS A 253 -15.78 27.74 -18.23
C HIS A 253 -14.36 28.12 -18.60
N THR A 254 -13.65 27.17 -19.23
CA THR A 254 -12.23 27.33 -19.57
C THR A 254 -12.01 27.89 -20.98
N HIS A 255 -12.89 27.55 -21.92
CA HIS A 255 -12.75 27.90 -23.34
C HIS A 255 -14.09 28.34 -23.92
N PHE A 256 -14.07 29.32 -24.83
CA PHE A 256 -15.26 29.85 -25.51
C PHE A 256 -15.06 29.94 -27.03
N LEU A 257 -15.94 29.25 -27.77
CA LEU A 257 -16.09 29.36 -29.21
C LEU A 257 -17.30 30.25 -29.50
N LEU A 258 -17.06 31.51 -29.85
CA LEU A 258 -18.09 32.52 -30.08
C LEU A 258 -18.45 32.58 -31.58
N LEU A 259 -19.50 31.88 -31.96
CA LEU A 259 -19.94 31.74 -33.35
C LEU A 259 -20.72 32.97 -33.82
N ASP A 260 -20.29 33.53 -34.93
CA ASP A 260 -20.79 34.78 -35.50
C ASP A 260 -21.52 34.52 -36.81
N ASP A 261 -22.82 34.81 -36.79
CA ASP A 261 -23.71 34.69 -37.92
C ASP A 261 -24.03 36.03 -38.60
N GLY A 262 -23.49 37.13 -38.07
CA GLY A 262 -23.77 38.49 -38.53
C GLY A 262 -25.06 39.10 -37.96
N THR A 263 -25.86 38.34 -37.20
CA THR A 263 -27.12 38.80 -36.62
C THR A 263 -27.00 39.16 -35.13
N TYR A 264 -28.05 39.80 -34.61
CA TYR A 264 -28.32 39.99 -33.19
C TYR A 264 -29.56 39.14 -32.84
N TYR A 265 -29.48 38.37 -31.76
CA TYR A 265 -30.60 37.62 -31.17
C TYR A 265 -31.19 36.41 -31.94
N GLY A 266 -30.49 35.81 -32.92
CA GLY A 266 -30.90 34.51 -33.49
C GLY A 266 -30.43 33.32 -32.64
N TYR A 267 -31.07 32.14 -32.68
CA TYR A 267 -30.75 31.01 -31.77
C TYR A 267 -30.16 29.74 -32.42
N ASP A 268 -30.16 29.58 -33.73
CA ASP A 268 -29.64 28.33 -34.35
C ASP A 268 -28.10 28.23 -34.35
N ILE A 269 -27.54 27.40 -33.46
CA ILE A 269 -26.08 27.07 -33.36
C ILE A 269 -25.84 25.56 -33.33
N GLU A 270 -26.83 24.80 -32.86
CA GLU A 270 -26.65 23.42 -32.43
C GLU A 270 -26.08 22.52 -33.53
N ASP A 271 -26.44 22.79 -34.79
CA ASP A 271 -25.87 22.12 -35.97
C ASP A 271 -24.35 22.23 -36.06
N TYR A 272 -23.80 23.38 -35.66
CA TYR A 272 -22.36 23.61 -35.68
C TYR A 272 -21.68 22.91 -34.50
N ARG A 273 -22.32 22.90 -33.31
CA ARG A 273 -21.79 22.21 -32.13
C ARG A 273 -21.61 20.72 -32.41
N THR A 274 -22.63 20.04 -32.95
CA THR A 274 -22.56 18.61 -33.26
C THR A 274 -21.44 18.33 -34.27
N LYS A 275 -21.32 19.13 -35.34
CA LYS A 275 -20.23 19.00 -36.32
C LYS A 275 -18.85 19.21 -35.68
N PHE A 276 -18.70 20.19 -34.80
CA PHE A 276 -17.46 20.46 -34.09
C PHE A 276 -17.04 19.30 -33.19
N VAL A 277 -17.97 18.76 -32.40
CA VAL A 277 -17.70 17.64 -31.50
C VAL A 277 -17.34 16.37 -32.28
N LEU A 278 -18.02 16.12 -33.40
CA LEU A 278 -17.66 15.02 -34.32
C LEU A 278 -16.24 15.22 -34.87
N GLU A 279 -15.87 16.39 -35.36
CA GLU A 279 -14.49 16.62 -35.83
C GLU A 279 -13.46 16.48 -34.71
N ALA A 280 -13.80 16.91 -33.49
CA ALA A 280 -12.91 16.79 -32.33
C ALA A 280 -12.67 15.33 -31.93
N SER A 281 -13.65 14.43 -32.12
CA SER A 281 -13.50 13.01 -31.76
C SER A 281 -12.54 12.24 -32.66
N HIS A 282 -12.29 12.73 -33.88
CA HIS A 282 -11.42 12.10 -34.89
C HIS A 282 -10.00 12.70 -34.92
N TYR A 283 -9.73 13.74 -34.13
CA TYR A 283 -8.49 14.50 -34.25
C TYR A 283 -7.24 13.68 -33.93
N ASN A 284 -6.23 13.72 -34.83
CA ASN A 284 -4.94 13.03 -34.72
C ASN A 284 -5.01 11.50 -34.53
N LYS A 285 -6.13 10.86 -34.89
CA LYS A 285 -6.26 9.39 -34.86
C LYS A 285 -5.84 8.77 -36.18
N SER A 286 -5.14 7.64 -36.08
CA SER A 286 -4.88 6.78 -37.25
C SER A 286 -6.14 5.99 -37.62
N ASP A 287 -6.27 5.53 -38.88
CA ASP A 287 -7.47 4.83 -39.37
C ASP A 287 -7.85 3.57 -38.56
N ASN A 288 -6.93 3.05 -37.73
CA ASN A 288 -7.14 1.89 -36.87
C ASN A 288 -7.52 2.25 -35.42
N GLU A 289 -7.46 3.52 -35.01
CA GLU A 289 -7.79 3.96 -33.66
C GLU A 289 -9.25 4.44 -33.59
N GLU A 290 -10.04 3.86 -32.68
CA GLU A 290 -11.44 4.23 -32.52
C GLU A 290 -11.61 5.67 -32.04
N ASN A 291 -12.70 6.31 -32.48
CA ASN A 291 -13.06 7.69 -32.12
C ASN A 291 -13.30 7.88 -30.61
N VAL A 292 -13.08 9.10 -30.13
CA VAL A 292 -13.43 9.45 -28.73
C VAL A 292 -14.95 9.34 -28.58
N PRO A 293 -15.47 8.61 -27.58
CA PRO A 293 -16.91 8.51 -27.36
C PRO A 293 -17.52 9.87 -27.01
N ILE A 294 -18.67 10.15 -27.60
CA ILE A 294 -19.46 11.36 -27.36
C ILE A 294 -20.77 10.94 -26.71
N VAL A 295 -21.24 11.68 -25.71
CA VAL A 295 -22.54 11.45 -25.07
C VAL A 295 -23.27 12.77 -24.87
N THR A 296 -24.57 12.79 -25.15
CA THR A 296 -25.41 13.97 -24.92
C THR A 296 -26.26 13.77 -23.67
N ILE A 297 -26.16 14.68 -22.71
CA ILE A 297 -26.93 14.67 -21.45
C ILE A 297 -27.99 15.77 -21.53
N VAL A 298 -29.25 15.40 -21.29
CA VAL A 298 -30.41 16.30 -21.40
C VAL A 298 -31.02 16.57 -20.04
N VAL A 299 -31.12 17.85 -19.69
CA VAL A 299 -31.79 18.33 -18.48
C VAL A 299 -32.90 19.31 -18.85
N GLU A 300 -34.12 19.05 -18.42
CA GLU A 300 -35.31 19.84 -18.79
C GLU A 300 -35.49 19.90 -20.33
N GLY A 301 -35.45 21.08 -20.93
CA GLY A 301 -35.47 21.27 -22.39
C GLY A 301 -36.70 22.00 -22.92
N GLY A 302 -36.49 22.84 -23.93
CA GLY A 302 -37.53 23.49 -24.74
C GLY A 302 -37.60 22.88 -26.15
N PRO A 303 -38.47 23.37 -27.05
CA PRO A 303 -38.66 22.77 -28.38
C PRO A 303 -37.35 22.61 -29.17
N ASP A 304 -36.45 23.59 -29.08
CA ASP A 304 -35.13 23.54 -29.72
C ASP A 304 -34.28 22.37 -29.22
N THR A 305 -34.38 22.00 -27.95
CA THR A 305 -33.68 20.86 -27.35
C THR A 305 -34.07 19.55 -28.04
N LEU A 306 -35.34 19.38 -28.43
CA LEU A 306 -35.80 18.18 -29.14
C LEU A 306 -35.19 18.10 -30.54
N SER A 307 -35.06 19.24 -31.23
CA SER A 307 -34.38 19.29 -32.52
C SER A 307 -32.91 18.89 -32.40
N THR A 308 -32.25 19.26 -31.30
CA THR A 308 -30.86 18.88 -31.04
C THR A 308 -30.72 17.41 -30.68
N ILE A 309 -31.64 16.86 -29.88
CA ILE A 309 -31.69 15.41 -29.59
C ILE A 309 -31.83 14.61 -30.88
N TYR A 310 -32.74 15.02 -31.77
CA TYR A 310 -32.93 14.39 -33.07
C TYR A 310 -31.63 14.40 -33.90
N LYS A 311 -30.93 15.54 -33.95
CA LYS A 311 -29.66 15.68 -34.67
C LYS A 311 -28.55 14.83 -34.07
N ASP A 312 -28.40 14.81 -32.75
CA ASP A 312 -27.37 14.01 -32.09
C ASP A 312 -27.63 12.50 -32.29
N LEU A 313 -28.88 12.05 -32.17
CA LEU A 313 -29.28 10.66 -32.44
C LEU A 313 -29.07 10.27 -33.91
N SER A 314 -29.36 11.17 -34.85
CA SER A 314 -29.14 10.92 -36.28
C SER A 314 -27.67 10.72 -36.64
N ASN A 315 -26.76 11.28 -35.83
CA ASN A 315 -25.30 11.11 -35.97
C ASN A 315 -24.74 9.97 -35.10
N ASN A 316 -25.59 9.08 -34.57
CA ASN A 316 -25.22 7.99 -33.67
C ASN A 316 -24.58 8.42 -32.34
N ILE A 317 -24.97 9.58 -31.80
CA ILE A 317 -24.54 10.01 -30.47
C ILE A 317 -25.58 9.52 -29.43
N PRO A 318 -25.18 8.71 -28.42
CA PRO A 318 -26.10 8.27 -27.38
C PRO A 318 -26.57 9.42 -26.49
N VAL A 319 -27.83 9.35 -26.06
CA VAL A 319 -28.49 10.40 -25.26
C VAL A 319 -28.88 9.86 -23.89
N VAL A 320 -28.47 10.56 -22.83
CA VAL A 320 -28.89 10.30 -21.44
C VAL A 320 -29.92 11.36 -21.04
N LEU A 321 -31.13 10.91 -20.75
CA LEU A 321 -32.23 11.74 -20.27
C LEU A 321 -32.28 11.70 -18.74
N ILE A 322 -32.39 12.87 -18.12
CA ILE A 322 -32.55 12.96 -16.66
C ILE A 322 -34.03 13.09 -16.34
N ASP A 323 -34.61 12.00 -15.85
CA ASP A 323 -35.99 11.94 -15.39
C ASP A 323 -36.17 12.78 -14.10
N GLY A 324 -37.33 13.42 -13.98
CA GLY A 324 -37.61 14.40 -12.92
C GLY A 324 -37.06 15.81 -13.17
N SER A 325 -36.38 16.08 -14.31
CA SER A 325 -35.85 17.41 -14.64
C SER A 325 -36.85 18.37 -15.30
N GLY A 326 -37.97 17.86 -15.85
CA GLY A 326 -39.10 18.65 -16.36
C GLY A 326 -39.19 18.76 -17.89
N ARG A 327 -40.29 19.35 -18.38
CA ARG A 327 -40.60 19.62 -19.81
C ARG A 327 -40.31 18.44 -20.75
N ILE A 328 -39.42 18.60 -21.74
CA ILE A 328 -39.16 17.61 -22.79
C ILE A 328 -38.50 16.36 -22.21
N ALA A 329 -37.52 16.50 -21.31
CA ALA A 329 -36.87 15.36 -20.68
C ALA A 329 -37.89 14.41 -20.01
N ASN A 330 -38.81 14.96 -19.20
CA ASN A 330 -39.85 14.16 -18.54
C ASN A 330 -40.89 13.61 -19.53
N LEU A 331 -41.31 14.43 -20.51
CA LEU A 331 -42.28 13.99 -21.52
C LEU A 331 -41.72 12.78 -22.29
N LEU A 332 -40.47 12.87 -22.73
CA LEU A 332 -39.79 11.82 -23.49
C LEU A 332 -39.53 10.59 -22.62
N ALA A 333 -39.06 10.76 -21.36
CA ALA A 333 -38.86 9.67 -20.42
C ALA A 333 -40.16 8.89 -20.11
N ASN A 334 -41.26 9.61 -19.87
CA ASN A 334 -42.58 9.01 -19.61
C ASN A 334 -43.05 8.13 -20.77
N PHE A 335 -43.00 8.66 -21.99
CA PHE A 335 -43.43 7.90 -23.17
C PHE A 335 -42.46 6.77 -23.52
N LEU A 336 -41.15 6.93 -23.32
CA LEU A 336 -40.20 5.83 -23.45
C LEU A 336 -40.44 4.71 -22.43
N ASN A 337 -40.79 5.02 -21.19
CA ASN A 337 -41.11 3.98 -20.20
C ASN A 337 -42.41 3.25 -20.54
N ARG A 338 -43.42 3.98 -21.04
CA ARG A 338 -44.69 3.39 -21.51
C ARG A 338 -44.50 2.48 -22.72
N THR A 339 -43.73 2.89 -23.74
CA THR A 339 -43.47 2.04 -24.92
C THR A 339 -42.74 0.75 -24.55
N LYS A 340 -41.82 0.78 -23.56
CA LYS A 340 -41.18 -0.43 -23.02
C LYS A 340 -42.21 -1.44 -22.50
N SER A 341 -43.21 -0.97 -21.77
CA SER A 341 -44.27 -1.81 -21.21
C SER A 341 -45.21 -2.40 -22.27
N ILE A 342 -45.40 -1.68 -23.39
CA ILE A 342 -46.25 -2.10 -24.49
C ILE A 342 -45.54 -3.16 -25.35
N ILE A 343 -44.27 -2.91 -25.70
CA ILE A 343 -43.44 -3.83 -26.49
C ILE A 343 -43.24 -5.17 -25.75
N ASN A 344 -42.96 -5.12 -24.45
CA ASN A 344 -42.81 -6.33 -23.63
C ASN A 344 -44.10 -7.16 -23.49
N ARG A 345 -45.28 -6.57 -23.74
CA ARG A 345 -46.57 -7.28 -23.72
C ARG A 345 -46.95 -7.87 -25.07
N SER A 346 -46.39 -7.39 -26.18
CA SER A 346 -46.80 -7.79 -27.53
C SER A 346 -46.03 -8.97 -28.12
N GLY A 347 -44.86 -9.35 -27.59
CA GLY A 347 -44.18 -10.62 -27.93
C GLY A 347 -43.74 -10.86 -29.39
N GLU A 348 -44.03 -9.95 -30.33
CA GLU A 348 -43.73 -10.10 -31.75
C GLU A 348 -42.63 -9.12 -32.23
N ASP A 349 -41.67 -9.65 -32.99
CA ASP A 349 -40.62 -8.96 -33.73
C ASP A 349 -41.21 -8.03 -34.80
N ASN A 350 -41.62 -6.84 -34.40
CA ASN A 350 -42.26 -5.87 -35.29
C ASN A 350 -41.22 -5.00 -36.01
N ASN A 351 -40.52 -5.59 -36.98
CA ASN A 351 -39.77 -4.85 -38.01
C ASN A 351 -40.69 -4.09 -39.00
N ASP A 352 -42.01 -4.26 -38.89
CA ASP A 352 -43.00 -3.78 -39.88
C ASP A 352 -43.97 -2.71 -39.35
N PHE A 353 -43.75 -2.19 -38.13
CA PHE A 353 -44.55 -1.08 -37.60
C PHE A 353 -44.09 0.25 -38.24
N ASP A 354 -44.59 0.54 -39.43
CA ASP A 354 -44.25 1.74 -40.20
C ASP A 354 -44.94 2.98 -39.61
N TRP A 355 -44.25 3.64 -38.67
CA TRP A 355 -44.69 4.85 -37.98
C TRP A 355 -45.04 5.99 -38.94
N LYS A 356 -44.46 6.02 -40.15
CA LYS A 356 -44.73 7.04 -41.19
C LYS A 356 -46.10 6.85 -41.84
N LYS A 357 -46.58 5.61 -42.01
CA LYS A 357 -47.92 5.32 -42.58
C LYS A 357 -49.06 5.81 -41.71
N ILE A 358 -48.86 5.94 -40.40
CA ILE A 358 -49.92 6.33 -39.45
C ILE A 358 -50.05 7.86 -39.36
N ILE A 359 -48.95 8.60 -39.51
CA ILE A 359 -48.94 10.08 -39.50
C ILE A 359 -49.69 10.65 -40.72
N HIS A 360 -49.59 9.99 -41.88
CA HIS A 360 -50.18 10.45 -43.14
C HIS A 360 -51.64 10.04 -43.40
N MET A 361 -52.29 9.31 -42.48
CA MET A 361 -53.73 9.01 -42.60
C MET A 361 -54.58 10.25 -42.29
N LYS A 362 -54.69 11.15 -43.27
CA LYS A 362 -55.69 12.23 -43.30
C LYS A 362 -57.07 11.64 -43.61
N GLU A 363 -57.93 11.78 -42.61
CA GLU A 363 -59.40 11.75 -42.62
C GLU A 363 -60.16 10.59 -43.29
N ALA A 364 -61.07 10.04 -42.47
CA ALA A 364 -62.26 9.24 -42.80
C ALA A 364 -62.06 7.78 -43.29
N GLY A 365 -62.71 6.86 -42.56
CA GLY A 365 -62.99 5.49 -43.02
C GLY A 365 -62.53 4.40 -42.06
N ASP A 366 -63.44 3.95 -41.19
CA ASP A 366 -63.45 2.74 -40.35
C ASP A 366 -62.13 2.14 -39.87
N ILE A 367 -61.84 2.30 -38.57
CA ILE A 367 -60.61 1.79 -37.97
C ILE A 367 -60.89 1.13 -36.61
N GLY A 368 -60.50 -0.15 -36.49
CA GLY A 368 -60.68 -0.97 -35.28
C GLY A 368 -59.89 -0.50 -34.03
N LYS A 369 -60.31 -1.04 -32.87
CA LYS A 369 -59.94 -0.64 -31.48
C LYS A 369 -58.44 -0.49 -31.16
N SER A 370 -57.53 -1.12 -31.91
CA SER A 370 -56.07 -1.01 -31.68
C SER A 370 -55.48 0.30 -32.24
N LYS A 371 -56.01 0.78 -33.37
CA LYS A 371 -55.52 2.00 -34.04
C LYS A 371 -56.14 3.28 -33.46
N THR A 372 -57.30 3.21 -32.79
CA THR A 372 -57.88 4.33 -32.03
C THR A 372 -57.04 4.72 -30.82
N ASN A 373 -56.46 3.75 -30.11
CA ASN A 373 -55.58 3.99 -28.94
C ASN A 373 -54.26 4.67 -29.33
N PHE A 374 -53.76 4.39 -30.52
CA PHE A 374 -52.53 5.01 -31.02
C PHE A 374 -52.77 6.47 -31.44
N ARG A 375 -53.92 6.78 -32.04
CA ARG A 375 -54.29 8.16 -32.38
C ARG A 375 -54.46 9.03 -31.12
N SER A 376 -55.04 8.49 -30.05
CA SER A 376 -55.09 9.20 -28.75
C SER A 376 -53.69 9.41 -28.16
N TYR A 377 -52.79 8.44 -28.34
CA TYR A 377 -51.41 8.52 -27.85
C TYR A 377 -50.59 9.60 -28.58
N VAL A 378 -50.68 9.66 -29.91
CA VAL A 378 -50.04 10.73 -30.71
C VAL A 378 -50.65 12.09 -30.39
N GLN A 379 -51.96 12.15 -30.14
CA GLN A 379 -52.62 13.38 -29.73
C GLN A 379 -52.17 13.84 -28.34
N GLU A 380 -51.98 12.93 -27.38
CA GLU A 380 -51.41 13.23 -26.04
C GLU A 380 -49.99 13.80 -26.15
N ILE A 381 -49.15 13.25 -27.04
CA ILE A 381 -47.81 13.78 -27.33
C ILE A 381 -47.91 15.19 -27.93
N ARG A 382 -48.79 15.37 -28.93
CA ARG A 382 -49.00 16.67 -29.59
C ARG A 382 -49.47 17.73 -28.61
N ASP A 383 -50.38 17.39 -27.70
CA ASP A 383 -50.90 18.29 -26.68
C ASP A 383 -49.83 18.62 -25.63
N GLY A 384 -49.00 17.64 -25.23
CA GLY A 384 -47.83 17.88 -24.38
C GLY A 384 -46.77 18.79 -25.03
N LEU A 385 -46.52 18.63 -26.33
CA LEU A 385 -45.62 19.51 -27.09
C LEU A 385 -46.20 20.93 -27.23
N ARG A 386 -47.52 21.06 -27.44
CA ARG A 386 -48.21 22.36 -27.41
C ARG A 386 -48.03 23.03 -26.05
N ASP A 387 -48.20 22.30 -24.96
CA ASP A 387 -48.07 22.84 -23.61
C ASP A 387 -46.67 23.37 -23.33
N ILE A 388 -45.63 22.67 -23.79
CA ILE A 388 -44.24 23.12 -23.68
C ILE A 388 -43.98 24.35 -24.57
N SER A 389 -44.66 24.46 -25.72
CA SER A 389 -44.51 25.56 -26.68
C SER A 389 -45.32 26.83 -26.33
N LYS A 390 -46.21 26.81 -25.33
CA LYS A 390 -47.08 27.94 -24.94
C LYS A 390 -46.36 29.28 -24.64
N GLY A 391 -45.04 29.27 -24.46
CA GLY A 391 -44.21 30.47 -24.26
C GLY A 391 -43.66 31.13 -25.54
N SER A 392 -43.88 30.52 -26.71
CA SER A 392 -43.47 31.00 -28.04
C SER A 392 -44.69 31.00 -28.96
N SER A 393 -44.88 32.03 -29.79
CA SER A 393 -45.95 32.09 -30.80
C SER A 393 -45.65 31.11 -31.94
N SER A 394 -45.71 29.80 -31.66
CA SER A 394 -45.38 28.74 -32.60
C SER A 394 -46.55 28.41 -33.52
N SER A 395 -46.29 28.34 -34.83
CA SER A 395 -47.29 27.93 -35.82
C SER A 395 -47.64 26.44 -35.67
N THR A 396 -48.82 26.01 -36.15
CA THR A 396 -49.22 24.59 -36.15
C THR A 396 -48.24 23.71 -36.93
N GLU A 397 -47.59 24.25 -37.95
CA GLU A 397 -46.58 23.56 -38.77
C GLU A 397 -45.32 23.22 -37.97
N GLN A 398 -44.85 24.12 -37.10
CA GLN A 398 -43.69 23.86 -36.23
C GLN A 398 -43.95 22.73 -35.21
N ILE A 399 -45.18 22.60 -34.73
CA ILE A 399 -45.55 21.53 -33.79
C ILE A 399 -45.57 20.18 -34.51
N ASP A 400 -46.01 20.13 -35.76
CA ASP A 400 -46.00 18.91 -36.56
C ASP A 400 -44.56 18.45 -36.89
N GLU A 401 -43.65 19.38 -37.12
CA GLU A 401 -42.20 19.08 -37.26
C GLU A 401 -41.61 18.52 -35.95
N LEU A 402 -41.91 19.15 -34.81
CA LEU A 402 -41.48 18.65 -33.49
C LEU A 402 -42.07 17.28 -33.16
N LEU A 403 -43.31 17.01 -33.60
CA LEU A 403 -43.94 15.71 -33.43
C LEU A 403 -43.19 14.64 -34.22
N GLU A 404 -42.73 14.93 -35.44
CA GLU A 404 -41.91 14.01 -36.23
C GLU A 404 -40.59 13.67 -35.52
N TYR A 405 -39.89 14.67 -34.97
CA TYR A 405 -38.68 14.46 -34.17
C TYR A 405 -38.94 13.62 -32.93
N PHE A 406 -40.06 13.84 -32.25
CA PHE A 406 -40.44 13.06 -31.07
C PHE A 406 -40.72 11.59 -31.43
N LEU A 407 -41.46 11.35 -32.52
CA LEU A 407 -41.79 10.01 -33.00
C LEU A 407 -40.55 9.26 -33.48
N TYR A 408 -39.57 9.93 -34.06
CA TYR A 408 -38.26 9.35 -34.38
C TYR A 408 -37.56 8.78 -33.13
N CYS A 409 -37.58 9.52 -32.02
CA CYS A 409 -36.97 9.07 -30.75
C CYS A 409 -37.64 7.82 -30.15
N LEU A 410 -38.90 7.53 -30.52
CA LEU A 410 -39.65 6.37 -30.02
C LEU A 410 -39.41 5.09 -30.84
N GLN A 411 -38.74 5.18 -32.00
CA GLN A 411 -38.47 4.02 -32.84
C GLN A 411 -37.60 2.98 -32.10
N PRO A 412 -37.86 1.67 -32.24
CA PRO A 412 -37.10 0.63 -31.53
C PRO A 412 -35.58 0.70 -31.76
N THR A 413 -35.14 1.01 -32.98
CA THR A 413 -33.72 1.13 -33.37
C THR A 413 -33.04 2.35 -32.75
N VAL A 414 -33.78 3.44 -32.55
CA VAL A 414 -33.27 4.69 -31.96
C VAL A 414 -33.34 4.64 -30.43
N ARG A 415 -34.37 3.98 -29.90
CA ARG A 415 -34.62 3.83 -28.46
C ARG A 415 -33.41 3.26 -27.72
N SER A 416 -32.74 2.26 -28.28
CA SER A 416 -31.57 1.61 -27.68
C SER A 416 -30.37 2.54 -27.52
N LYS A 417 -30.35 3.69 -28.21
CA LYS A 417 -29.36 4.77 -28.07
C LYS A 417 -29.74 5.79 -26.98
N ILE A 418 -30.93 5.67 -26.39
CA ILE A 418 -31.43 6.57 -25.33
C ILE A 418 -31.47 5.83 -23.99
N ARG A 419 -30.80 6.40 -22.98
CA ARG A 419 -30.84 5.93 -21.59
C ARG A 419 -31.52 6.95 -20.69
N ILE A 420 -32.21 6.46 -19.66
CA ILE A 420 -32.94 7.29 -18.71
C ILE A 420 -32.29 7.11 -17.34
N PHE A 421 -31.77 8.19 -16.81
CA PHE A 421 -31.35 8.29 -15.41
C PHE A 421 -32.54 8.75 -14.59
N SER A 422 -32.89 8.01 -13.54
CA SER A 422 -33.95 8.38 -12.60
C SER A 422 -33.36 8.44 -11.20
N LEU A 423 -33.84 9.35 -10.36
CA LEU A 423 -33.47 9.39 -8.94
C LEU A 423 -33.73 8.06 -8.22
N ASP A 424 -34.69 7.29 -8.73
CA ASP A 424 -35.04 5.99 -8.21
C ASP A 424 -34.13 4.87 -8.72
N SER A 425 -33.18 5.09 -9.65
CA SER A 425 -32.24 4.02 -10.03
C SER A 425 -31.22 3.75 -8.92
N LYS A 426 -30.69 2.52 -8.85
CA LYS A 426 -29.60 2.18 -7.91
C LYS A 426 -28.25 2.72 -8.39
N GLU A 427 -28.15 3.04 -9.68
CA GLU A 427 -26.94 3.45 -10.37
C GLU A 427 -26.72 4.95 -10.24
N SER A 428 -25.45 5.36 -10.15
CA SER A 428 -25.05 6.76 -10.25
C SER A 428 -25.06 7.24 -11.71
N LEU A 429 -25.11 8.56 -11.90
CA LEU A 429 -25.21 9.16 -13.24
C LEU A 429 -23.99 8.83 -14.12
N ASP A 430 -22.79 8.74 -13.55
CA ASP A 430 -21.57 8.36 -14.27
C ASP A 430 -21.61 6.91 -14.78
N ASP A 431 -22.16 5.99 -14.00
CA ASP A 431 -22.40 4.61 -14.44
C ASP A 431 -23.44 4.57 -15.57
N THR A 432 -24.54 5.35 -15.47
CA THR A 432 -25.57 5.44 -16.54
C THR A 432 -24.99 6.00 -17.84
N ILE A 433 -24.07 6.96 -17.75
CA ILE A 433 -23.35 7.52 -18.91
C ILE A 433 -22.51 6.43 -19.58
N LEU A 434 -21.76 5.65 -18.80
CA LEU A 434 -20.96 4.56 -19.34
C LEU A 434 -21.84 3.48 -19.98
N GLU A 435 -22.94 3.11 -19.35
CA GLU A 435 -23.92 2.17 -19.89
C GLU A 435 -24.48 2.61 -21.24
N ALA A 436 -24.76 3.91 -21.40
CA ALA A 436 -25.24 4.46 -22.66
C ALA A 436 -24.22 4.26 -23.79
N ILE A 437 -22.93 4.47 -23.50
CA ILE A 437 -21.84 4.28 -24.45
C ILE A 437 -21.65 2.79 -24.79
N VAL A 438 -21.65 1.92 -23.78
CA VAL A 438 -21.49 0.47 -23.95
C VAL A 438 -22.59 -0.08 -24.85
N HIS A 439 -23.84 0.32 -24.60
CA HIS A 439 -24.99 -0.18 -25.35
C HIS A 439 -25.04 0.34 -26.80
N GLU A 440 -24.64 1.60 -27.03
CA GLU A 440 -24.52 2.14 -28.39
C GLU A 440 -23.48 1.37 -29.21
N LYS A 441 -22.30 1.12 -28.66
CA LYS A 441 -21.24 0.36 -29.33
C LYS A 441 -21.65 -1.09 -29.61
N GLN A 442 -22.32 -1.75 -28.66
CA GLN A 442 -22.86 -3.10 -28.86
C GLN A 442 -23.87 -3.14 -30.02
N GLN A 443 -24.76 -2.15 -30.10
CA GLN A 443 -25.74 -2.06 -31.18
C GLN A 443 -25.11 -1.77 -32.54
N LYS A 444 -24.13 -0.86 -32.60
CA LYS A 444 -23.42 -0.55 -33.85
C LYS A 444 -22.77 -1.80 -34.43
N SER A 445 -22.17 -2.64 -33.59
CA SER A 445 -21.59 -3.92 -33.98
C SER A 445 -22.65 -4.91 -34.52
N LEU A 446 -23.84 -4.96 -33.92
CA LEU A 446 -24.97 -5.75 -34.43
C LEU A 446 -25.44 -5.25 -35.81
N GLU A 447 -25.47 -3.94 -36.05
CA GLU A 447 -25.87 -3.34 -37.33
C GLU A 447 -24.82 -3.56 -38.44
N THR A 448 -23.53 -3.57 -38.10
CA THR A 448 -22.42 -3.75 -39.07
C THR A 448 -22.02 -5.21 -39.29
N ASN A 449 -22.65 -6.17 -38.62
CA ASN A 449 -22.24 -7.60 -38.59
C ASN A 449 -20.75 -7.81 -38.24
N THR A 450 -20.14 -6.87 -37.52
CA THR A 450 -18.76 -6.97 -37.04
C THR A 450 -18.76 -7.42 -35.58
N SER A 451 -17.81 -8.25 -35.16
CA SER A 451 -17.68 -8.63 -33.74
C SER A 451 -17.50 -7.39 -32.86
N VAL A 452 -18.23 -7.31 -31.74
CA VAL A 452 -18.05 -6.24 -30.73
C VAL A 452 -16.61 -6.29 -30.25
N ASP A 453 -15.88 -5.17 -30.34
CA ASP A 453 -14.55 -5.08 -29.73
C ASP A 453 -14.68 -4.94 -28.19
N ARG A 454 -14.90 -6.09 -27.55
CA ARG A 454 -15.09 -6.22 -26.10
C ARG A 454 -13.83 -5.79 -25.33
N GLU A 455 -12.65 -5.91 -25.93
CA GLU A 455 -11.39 -5.48 -25.31
C GLU A 455 -11.46 -3.98 -25.00
N GLN A 456 -11.83 -3.16 -25.99
CA GLN A 456 -11.90 -1.72 -25.84
C GLN A 456 -12.99 -1.27 -24.86
N LEU A 457 -14.15 -1.94 -24.86
CA LEU A 457 -15.20 -1.67 -23.88
C LEU A 457 -14.72 -1.93 -22.45
N LEU A 458 -13.94 -3.00 -22.25
CA LEU A 458 -13.39 -3.32 -20.94
C LEU A 458 -12.24 -2.36 -20.56
N GLN A 459 -11.42 -1.91 -21.51
CA GLN A 459 -10.42 -0.86 -21.28
C GLN A 459 -11.07 0.45 -20.83
N LEU A 460 -12.19 0.84 -21.45
CA LEU A 460 -12.95 2.03 -21.05
C LEU A 460 -13.50 1.86 -19.62
N ALA A 461 -14.11 0.72 -19.32
CA ALA A 461 -14.65 0.43 -17.99
C ALA A 461 -13.53 0.36 -16.92
N LEU A 462 -12.34 -0.11 -17.28
CA LEU A 462 -11.14 -0.12 -16.44
C LEU A 462 -10.65 1.29 -16.15
N ALA A 463 -10.53 2.15 -17.17
CA ALA A 463 -10.15 3.55 -17.01
C ALA A 463 -11.09 4.28 -16.05
N TRP A 464 -12.38 3.97 -16.09
CA TRP A 464 -13.40 4.60 -15.23
C TRP A 464 -13.56 3.91 -13.87
N ASN A 465 -12.82 2.82 -13.63
CA ASN A 465 -12.95 1.94 -12.46
C ASN A 465 -14.41 1.52 -12.18
N ALA A 466 -15.19 1.27 -13.25
CA ALA A 466 -16.62 0.97 -13.19
C ALA A 466 -16.87 -0.55 -13.24
N ILE A 467 -16.46 -1.26 -12.18
CA ILE A 467 -16.58 -2.72 -12.12
C ILE A 467 -18.02 -3.22 -12.17
N HIS A 468 -18.97 -2.44 -11.63
CA HIS A 468 -20.38 -2.80 -11.60
C HIS A 468 -20.94 -2.90 -13.03
N VAL A 469 -20.74 -1.84 -13.82
CA VAL A 469 -21.09 -1.79 -15.25
C VAL A 469 -20.39 -2.90 -16.04
N ALA A 470 -19.10 -3.12 -15.80
CA ALA A 470 -18.36 -4.18 -16.48
C ALA A 470 -18.94 -5.57 -16.20
N LYS A 471 -19.20 -5.89 -14.92
CA LYS A 471 -19.77 -7.19 -14.53
C LYS A 471 -21.16 -7.40 -15.09
N GLU A 472 -21.99 -6.36 -15.06
CA GLU A 472 -23.39 -6.47 -15.44
C GLU A 472 -23.61 -6.43 -16.95
N HIS A 473 -22.85 -5.65 -17.72
CA HIS A 473 -23.16 -5.44 -19.15
C HIS A 473 -22.08 -5.95 -20.11
N ILE A 474 -20.86 -6.19 -19.64
CA ILE A 474 -19.73 -6.61 -20.49
C ILE A 474 -19.34 -8.07 -20.22
N MET A 475 -19.31 -8.50 -18.96
CA MET A 475 -18.78 -9.79 -18.51
C MET A 475 -19.86 -10.86 -18.25
N LYS A 476 -21.08 -10.68 -18.80
CA LYS A 476 -22.21 -11.62 -18.62
C LYS A 476 -21.99 -12.95 -19.36
N ASP A 477 -21.35 -12.90 -20.52
CA ASP A 477 -20.97 -14.09 -21.31
C ASP A 477 -19.53 -14.48 -20.96
N ASP A 478 -19.22 -15.78 -21.00
CA ASP A 478 -17.86 -16.27 -20.74
C ASP A 478 -16.86 -15.53 -21.65
N LEU A 479 -15.87 -14.85 -21.05
CA LEU A 479 -14.80 -14.11 -21.74
C LEU A 479 -13.81 -15.03 -22.49
N ASN A 480 -14.26 -16.21 -22.91
CA ASN A 480 -13.47 -17.17 -23.66
C ASN A 480 -13.14 -16.66 -25.07
N ASP A 481 -14.00 -15.81 -25.64
CA ASP A 481 -13.85 -15.22 -26.98
C ASP A 481 -12.70 -14.20 -27.10
N LEU A 482 -12.13 -13.73 -25.98
CA LEU A 482 -11.01 -12.78 -25.98
C LEU A 482 -9.68 -13.49 -26.21
N ASP A 483 -8.87 -12.94 -27.12
CA ASP A 483 -7.50 -13.37 -27.38
C ASP A 483 -6.64 -13.35 -26.10
N SER A 484 -5.68 -14.27 -26.02
CA SER A 484 -4.77 -14.35 -24.87
C SER A 484 -3.98 -13.06 -24.66
N ASP A 485 -3.60 -12.39 -25.75
CA ASP A 485 -2.87 -11.12 -25.71
C ASP A 485 -3.75 -9.96 -25.20
N ALA A 486 -5.05 -9.97 -25.53
CA ALA A 486 -6.02 -8.99 -25.03
C ALA A 486 -6.23 -9.16 -23.51
N LYS A 487 -6.38 -10.40 -23.05
CA LYS A 487 -6.47 -10.74 -21.61
C LYS A 487 -5.24 -10.30 -20.83
N GLU A 488 -4.05 -10.46 -21.43
CA GLU A 488 -2.78 -9.99 -20.86
C GLU A 488 -2.80 -8.46 -20.68
N ARG A 489 -3.09 -7.70 -21.74
CA ARG A 489 -3.12 -6.22 -21.69
C ARG A 489 -4.10 -5.69 -20.67
N LEU A 490 -5.34 -6.19 -20.68
CA LEU A 490 -6.39 -5.79 -19.74
C LEU A 490 -6.00 -6.04 -18.28
N PHE A 491 -5.31 -7.15 -18.00
CA PHE A 491 -4.82 -7.44 -16.65
C PHE A 491 -3.69 -6.50 -16.24
N PHE A 492 -2.74 -6.20 -17.13
CA PHE A 492 -1.68 -5.21 -16.87
C PHE A 492 -2.23 -3.81 -16.64
N ASP A 493 -3.20 -3.36 -17.43
CA ASP A 493 -3.83 -2.06 -17.28
C ASP A 493 -4.55 -1.95 -15.94
N ALA A 494 -5.26 -3.01 -15.52
CA ALA A 494 -5.88 -3.06 -14.20
C ALA A 494 -4.88 -2.94 -13.04
N LEU A 495 -3.69 -3.52 -13.18
CA LEU A 495 -2.61 -3.40 -12.20
C LEU A 495 -2.00 -1.98 -12.18
N LEU A 496 -1.73 -1.40 -13.35
CA LEU A 496 -1.14 -0.06 -13.48
C LEU A 496 -2.08 1.04 -12.95
N LEU A 497 -3.37 0.95 -13.31
CA LEU A 497 -4.43 1.89 -12.90
C LEU A 497 -4.86 1.73 -11.43
N ASP A 498 -4.37 0.71 -10.73
CA ASP A 498 -4.69 0.43 -9.33
C ASP A 498 -6.17 0.08 -9.09
N CYS A 499 -6.70 -0.84 -9.91
CA CYS A 499 -8.09 -1.29 -9.88
C CYS A 499 -8.23 -2.67 -9.21
N PRO A 500 -8.16 -2.78 -7.86
CA PRO A 500 -8.09 -4.08 -7.16
C PRO A 500 -9.34 -4.95 -7.38
N GLN A 501 -10.51 -4.33 -7.56
CA GLN A 501 -11.77 -5.06 -7.77
C GLN A 501 -11.83 -5.73 -9.15
N PHE A 502 -11.27 -5.09 -10.18
CA PHE A 502 -11.09 -5.71 -11.50
C PHE A 502 -10.08 -6.86 -11.43
N VAL A 503 -8.93 -6.65 -10.78
CA VAL A 503 -7.93 -7.71 -10.57
C VAL A 503 -8.54 -8.94 -9.87
N SER A 504 -9.31 -8.74 -8.79
CA SER A 504 -10.02 -9.83 -8.11
C SER A 504 -11.01 -10.55 -9.03
N THR A 505 -11.69 -9.81 -9.90
CA THR A 505 -12.68 -10.39 -10.81
C THR A 505 -11.99 -11.18 -11.93
N PHE A 506 -10.89 -10.68 -12.50
CA PHE A 506 -10.09 -11.39 -13.51
C PHE A 506 -9.46 -12.66 -12.95
N ILE A 507 -8.99 -12.65 -11.69
CA ILE A 507 -8.50 -13.86 -11.01
C ILE A 507 -9.62 -14.90 -10.84
N LYS A 508 -10.85 -14.47 -10.54
CA LYS A 508 -12.02 -15.37 -10.41
C LYS A 508 -12.47 -15.96 -11.74
N LEU A 509 -12.32 -15.22 -12.83
CA LEU A 509 -12.60 -15.68 -14.20
C LEU A 509 -11.48 -16.58 -14.77
N ASN A 510 -10.54 -17.05 -13.93
CA ASN A 510 -9.46 -17.97 -14.31
C ASN A 510 -8.66 -17.50 -15.53
N PHE A 511 -8.33 -16.20 -15.62
CA PHE A 511 -7.32 -15.75 -16.57
C PHE A 511 -6.03 -16.57 -16.32
N ASP A 512 -5.43 -17.13 -17.36
CA ASP A 512 -4.22 -17.95 -17.22
C ASP A 512 -3.00 -17.06 -16.95
N LEU A 513 -2.87 -16.65 -15.68
CA LEU A 513 -1.79 -15.80 -15.21
C LEU A 513 -0.41 -16.45 -15.37
N THR A 514 -0.36 -17.78 -15.49
CA THR A 514 0.89 -18.52 -15.64
C THR A 514 1.50 -18.30 -17.02
N GLN A 515 0.69 -18.30 -18.08
CA GLN A 515 1.15 -18.00 -19.44
C GLN A 515 1.54 -16.54 -19.64
N ILE A 516 0.93 -15.63 -18.88
CA ILE A 516 1.27 -14.20 -18.90
C ILE A 516 2.70 -14.03 -18.40
N PHE A 517 2.97 -14.33 -17.12
CA PHE A 517 4.23 -13.97 -16.46
C PHE A 517 5.34 -15.02 -16.60
N TYR A 518 5.02 -16.27 -16.95
CA TYR A 518 6.00 -17.35 -16.99
C TYR A 518 5.95 -18.13 -18.31
N GLU A 519 7.12 -18.55 -18.79
CA GLU A 519 7.26 -19.42 -19.96
C GLU A 519 7.72 -20.81 -19.49
N LYS A 520 6.99 -21.86 -19.87
CA LYS A 520 7.40 -23.26 -19.68
C LYS A 520 7.97 -23.80 -20.99
N LYS A 521 9.29 -24.02 -21.05
CA LYS A 521 9.89 -24.81 -22.14
C LYS A 521 9.88 -26.29 -21.77
N ILE A 522 9.70 -27.16 -22.76
CA ILE A 522 9.68 -28.63 -22.56
C ILE A 522 10.97 -29.05 -21.82
N ASN A 523 10.83 -29.81 -20.72
CA ASN A 523 11.91 -30.27 -19.83
C ASN A 523 12.78 -29.17 -19.19
N GLN A 524 12.25 -27.94 -19.01
CA GLN A 524 12.88 -26.86 -18.26
C GLN A 524 11.97 -26.33 -17.16
N PRO A 525 12.51 -25.79 -16.05
CA PRO A 525 11.71 -25.10 -15.04
C PRO A 525 11.04 -23.85 -15.65
N TRP A 526 9.92 -23.45 -15.06
CA TRP A 526 9.23 -22.21 -15.43
C TRP A 526 10.18 -21.02 -15.32
N LYS A 527 10.27 -20.22 -16.40
CA LYS A 527 11.12 -19.03 -16.47
C LYS A 527 10.26 -17.77 -16.45
N LEU A 528 10.62 -16.80 -15.60
CA LEU A 528 9.95 -15.51 -15.51
C LEU A 528 10.15 -14.68 -16.80
N ARG A 529 9.08 -14.10 -17.33
CA ARG A 529 9.12 -13.07 -18.38
C ARG A 529 9.45 -11.71 -17.76
N LEU A 530 10.73 -11.49 -17.46
CA LEU A 530 11.22 -10.28 -16.78
C LEU A 530 10.75 -8.97 -17.44
N ASN A 531 10.68 -8.92 -18.77
CA ASN A 531 10.27 -7.72 -19.51
C ASN A 531 8.88 -7.19 -19.10
N GLN A 532 7.94 -8.08 -18.76
CA GLN A 532 6.61 -7.68 -18.32
C GLN A 532 6.61 -7.16 -16.88
N LEU A 533 7.37 -7.79 -15.98
CA LEU A 533 7.52 -7.33 -14.60
C LEU A 533 8.28 -6.00 -14.53
N LEU A 534 9.28 -5.80 -15.38
CA LEU A 534 10.01 -4.53 -15.50
C LEU A 534 9.12 -3.39 -16.00
N ARG A 535 8.16 -3.66 -16.91
CA ARG A 535 7.14 -2.66 -17.30
C ARG A 535 6.37 -2.17 -16.07
N LEU A 536 6.03 -3.06 -15.14
CA LEU A 536 5.30 -2.70 -13.93
C LEU A 536 6.13 -1.90 -12.92
N TYR A 537 7.45 -2.09 -12.85
CA TYR A 537 8.34 -1.35 -11.94
C TYR A 537 8.83 -0.01 -12.49
N ASN A 538 8.98 0.10 -13.82
CA ASN A 538 9.58 1.28 -14.46
C ASN A 538 8.55 2.21 -15.15
N ASN A 539 7.25 1.91 -15.10
CA ASN A 539 6.24 2.78 -15.69
C ASN A 539 6.07 4.08 -14.87
N ASP A 540 6.46 5.21 -15.48
CA ASP A 540 6.43 6.56 -14.93
C ASP A 540 5.32 7.45 -15.49
N ASP A 541 4.37 6.90 -16.24
CA ASP A 541 3.44 7.66 -17.08
C ASP A 541 2.50 8.57 -16.26
N SER A 542 2.16 8.18 -15.02
CA SER A 542 1.27 8.96 -14.15
C SER A 542 2.00 9.62 -12.98
N LYS A 543 1.61 10.86 -12.65
CA LYS A 543 2.11 11.59 -11.46
C LYS A 543 1.91 10.80 -10.17
N LYS A 544 0.77 10.08 -10.06
CA LYS A 544 0.41 9.20 -8.95
C LYS A 544 1.37 7.99 -8.84
N ASN A 545 1.81 7.44 -9.97
CA ASN A 545 2.81 6.36 -9.99
C ASN A 545 4.20 6.87 -9.58
N LYS A 546 4.59 8.11 -9.95
CA LYS A 546 5.87 8.70 -9.52
C LYS A 546 5.97 8.86 -8.00
N GLU A 547 4.88 9.28 -7.34
CA GLU A 547 4.81 9.38 -5.87
C GLU A 547 4.93 8.00 -5.21
N ARG A 548 4.28 6.98 -5.77
CA ARG A 548 4.32 5.60 -5.28
C ARG A 548 5.70 4.94 -5.44
N LEU A 549 6.34 5.17 -6.59
CA LEU A 549 7.66 4.63 -6.91
C LEU A 549 8.80 5.38 -6.20
N TYR A 550 8.53 6.50 -5.53
CA TYR A 550 9.55 7.29 -4.84
C TYR A 550 10.38 6.48 -3.84
N LEU A 551 9.73 5.68 -2.99
CA LEU A 551 10.41 4.86 -1.97
C LEU A 551 11.31 3.80 -2.61
N LEU A 552 10.83 3.17 -3.68
CA LEU A 552 11.58 2.20 -4.45
C LEU A 552 12.78 2.85 -5.14
N LYS A 553 12.59 3.97 -5.84
CA LYS A 553 13.66 4.73 -6.51
C LYS A 553 14.73 5.17 -5.53
N LYS A 554 14.35 5.68 -4.36
CA LYS A 554 15.30 6.06 -3.29
C LYS A 554 16.07 4.86 -2.74
N CYS A 555 15.43 3.68 -2.63
CA CYS A 555 16.10 2.45 -2.28
C CYS A 555 17.14 2.02 -3.33
N CYS A 556 16.85 2.27 -4.62
CA CYS A 556 17.71 1.97 -5.77
C CYS A 556 18.74 3.08 -6.11
N ASN A 557 18.90 4.11 -5.27
CA ASN A 557 19.72 5.29 -5.58
C ASN A 557 19.36 5.95 -6.93
N ASN A 558 18.06 6.02 -7.23
CA ASN A 558 17.44 6.56 -8.45
C ASN A 558 17.81 5.87 -9.77
N LYS A 559 18.34 4.63 -9.72
CA LYS A 559 18.57 3.82 -10.92
C LYS A 559 17.30 3.04 -11.29
N PRO A 560 16.95 2.93 -12.59
CA PRO A 560 15.88 2.03 -13.03
C PRO A 560 16.28 0.57 -12.77
N ILE A 561 15.29 -0.30 -12.60
CA ILE A 561 15.53 -1.74 -12.41
C ILE A 561 15.70 -2.34 -13.82
N GLU A 562 16.85 -2.95 -14.10
CA GLU A 562 17.16 -3.50 -15.42
C GLU A 562 17.32 -5.03 -15.39
N SER A 563 17.72 -5.59 -14.24
CA SER A 563 18.04 -7.02 -14.11
C SER A 563 17.33 -7.71 -12.93
N GLU A 564 17.23 -9.05 -13.01
CA GLU A 564 16.79 -9.91 -11.89
C GLU A 564 17.72 -9.78 -10.67
N GLU A 565 19.02 -9.51 -10.90
CA GLU A 565 20.02 -9.28 -9.86
C GLU A 565 19.71 -8.03 -9.03
N ASP A 566 19.23 -6.97 -9.67
CA ASP A 566 18.84 -5.73 -9.00
C ASP A 566 17.65 -5.96 -8.06
N LEU A 567 16.66 -6.75 -8.49
CA LEU A 567 15.49 -7.08 -7.68
C LEU A 567 15.86 -7.93 -6.45
N ASP A 568 16.72 -8.93 -6.63
CA ASP A 568 17.26 -9.73 -5.53
C ASP A 568 18.10 -8.88 -4.56
N LEU A 569 18.86 -7.89 -5.06
CA LEU A 569 19.63 -6.97 -4.23
C LEU A 569 18.72 -6.06 -3.40
N ILE A 570 17.63 -5.55 -4.00
CA ILE A 570 16.63 -4.74 -3.30
C ILE A 570 15.96 -5.56 -2.19
N LEU A 571 15.51 -6.78 -2.50
CA LEU A 571 14.86 -7.65 -1.52
C LEU A 571 15.81 -8.01 -0.37
N ARG A 572 17.09 -8.30 -0.64
CA ARG A 572 18.09 -8.52 0.42
C ARG A 572 18.32 -7.28 1.28
N LYS A 573 18.34 -6.09 0.68
CA LYS A 573 18.48 -4.82 1.41
C LYS A 573 17.28 -4.54 2.33
N LEU A 574 16.07 -4.94 1.92
CA LEU A 574 14.84 -4.69 2.68
C LEU A 574 14.52 -5.78 3.72
N ILE A 575 14.72 -7.06 3.38
CA ILE A 575 14.39 -8.22 4.25
C ILE A 575 15.58 -8.59 5.14
N GLY A 576 16.78 -8.73 4.55
CA GLY A 576 18.03 -9.07 5.25
C GLY A 576 18.93 -10.07 4.50
N ASP A 577 20.17 -10.21 4.97
CA ASP A 577 21.24 -11.03 4.36
C ASP A 577 20.95 -12.55 4.33
N TYR A 578 20.01 -13.03 5.15
CA TYR A 578 19.63 -14.44 5.23
C TYR A 578 18.70 -14.87 4.08
N PHE A 579 18.13 -13.91 3.35
CA PHE A 579 17.25 -14.14 2.22
C PHE A 579 18.05 -14.67 1.02
N LYS A 580 17.71 -15.89 0.56
CA LYS A 580 18.31 -16.44 -0.65
C LYS A 580 17.77 -15.71 -1.88
N PRO A 581 18.58 -15.54 -2.94
CA PRO A 581 18.08 -14.96 -4.18
C PRO A 581 16.90 -15.79 -4.72
N ILE A 582 15.87 -15.11 -5.19
CA ILE A 582 14.66 -15.74 -5.74
C ILE A 582 14.73 -15.74 -7.27
N TYR A 583 15.17 -14.62 -7.86
CA TYR A 583 15.12 -14.43 -9.31
C TYR A 583 16.39 -14.92 -9.99
N THR A 584 17.56 -14.74 -9.37
CA THR A 584 18.83 -15.17 -9.95
C THR A 584 19.09 -16.66 -9.70
N PRO A 585 19.24 -17.48 -10.76
CA PRO A 585 19.75 -18.82 -10.58
C PRO A 585 21.24 -18.70 -10.23
N SER A 586 21.60 -18.85 -8.96
CA SER A 586 23.02 -18.82 -8.59
C SER A 586 23.76 -19.95 -9.32
N VAL A 587 24.56 -19.59 -10.32
CA VAL A 587 25.46 -20.50 -11.01
C VAL A 587 26.43 -21.09 -9.97
N THR A 588 26.65 -22.41 -10.07
CA THR A 588 27.59 -23.29 -9.32
C THR A 588 27.02 -24.08 -8.13
N ASN A 589 26.22 -25.12 -8.43
CA ASN A 589 26.49 -26.50 -7.98
C ASN A 589 25.45 -27.55 -8.42
N PHE A 590 24.30 -27.18 -9.00
CA PHE A 590 23.26 -28.17 -9.29
C PHE A 590 23.43 -28.88 -10.66
N TRP A 591 23.85 -28.18 -11.73
CA TRP A 591 23.79 -28.76 -13.10
C TRP A 591 25.13 -29.06 -13.79
N LYS A 592 26.30 -28.82 -13.16
CA LYS A 592 27.63 -29.12 -13.75
C LYS A 592 28.17 -30.53 -13.45
N ARG A 593 27.39 -31.41 -12.82
CA ARG A 593 27.82 -32.80 -12.50
C ARG A 593 27.34 -33.88 -13.48
N LEU A 594 26.68 -33.49 -14.57
CA LEU A 594 26.33 -34.40 -15.67
C LEU A 594 27.41 -34.39 -16.76
N LYS A 595 28.56 -34.99 -16.44
CA LYS A 595 29.37 -35.70 -17.45
C LYS A 595 29.60 -37.11 -16.92
N PRO A 596 29.28 -38.17 -17.69
CA PRO A 596 29.52 -39.54 -17.26
C PRO A 596 31.02 -39.83 -17.39
N CYS A 597 31.72 -39.96 -16.28
CA CYS A 597 32.94 -40.76 -16.25
C CYS A 597 32.57 -42.14 -15.73
N SER A 598 32.54 -43.09 -16.65
CA SER A 598 32.53 -44.51 -16.39
C SER A 598 33.68 -44.91 -15.46
N SER A 599 33.36 -45.68 -14.40
CA SER A 599 34.13 -46.83 -13.85
C SER A 599 34.08 -46.88 -12.31
N ARG A 600 33.05 -47.57 -11.79
CA ARG A 600 33.12 -48.68 -10.82
C ARG A 600 34.05 -48.54 -9.60
N ALA A 601 33.48 -48.21 -8.43
CA ALA A 601 33.29 -49.14 -7.30
C ALA A 601 32.78 -48.39 -6.06
N HIS A 602 31.85 -49.05 -5.36
CA HIS A 602 31.00 -48.55 -4.27
C HIS A 602 31.76 -48.36 -2.95
N ILE A 603 31.32 -47.41 -2.12
CA ILE A 603 30.79 -47.63 -0.75
C ILE A 603 30.10 -46.31 -0.28
N VAL A 604 28.79 -46.49 -0.07
CA VAL A 604 27.69 -45.67 0.48
C VAL A 604 28.00 -44.30 1.10
N ASP A 605 27.60 -43.24 0.37
CA ASP A 605 27.44 -41.85 0.85
C ASP A 605 25.98 -41.43 0.64
N SER A 606 25.18 -41.45 1.71
CA SER A 606 23.77 -41.04 1.72
C SER A 606 23.64 -39.53 1.95
N HIS A 607 23.81 -38.75 0.88
CA HIS A 607 23.35 -37.35 0.79
C HIS A 607 23.00 -36.95 -0.66
N ALA A 608 22.10 -37.72 -1.25
CA ALA A 608 21.29 -37.36 -2.41
C ALA A 608 19.89 -37.93 -2.22
N ILE A 609 19.05 -37.24 -1.45
CA ILE A 609 17.60 -37.47 -1.44
C ILE A 609 16.98 -36.07 -1.35
N VAL A 610 16.53 -35.56 -2.50
CA VAL A 610 15.26 -34.82 -2.69
C VAL A 610 14.91 -34.74 -4.20
N TYR A 611 15.81 -35.04 -5.15
CA TYR A 611 15.40 -35.21 -6.58
C TYR A 611 16.17 -36.30 -7.35
N GLU A 612 16.62 -37.37 -6.68
CA GLU A 612 17.31 -38.50 -7.36
C GLU A 612 16.57 -39.84 -7.24
N ASN A 613 15.26 -39.83 -6.99
CA ASN A 613 14.40 -41.02 -7.09
C ASN A 613 13.38 -40.96 -8.25
N TYR A 614 13.60 -40.11 -9.24
CA TYR A 614 12.76 -40.07 -10.46
C TYR A 614 13.40 -40.74 -11.67
N ASN A 615 14.26 -41.74 -11.44
CA ASN A 615 14.68 -42.68 -12.46
C ASN A 615 14.99 -44.01 -11.79
N ASN A 616 14.03 -44.93 -11.80
CA ASN A 616 14.24 -46.20 -12.49
C ASN A 616 13.09 -47.22 -12.41
N ASN A 617 11.94 -46.94 -11.80
CA ASN A 617 10.74 -47.76 -12.05
C ASN A 617 9.51 -46.86 -12.02
N ASP A 618 8.76 -46.90 -13.13
CA ASP A 618 7.51 -46.18 -13.42
C ASP A 618 7.61 -44.67 -13.61
N SER A 619 7.64 -44.29 -14.89
CA SER A 619 7.45 -42.93 -15.38
C SER A 619 5.99 -42.50 -15.19
N GLU A 620 5.60 -42.09 -13.99
CA GLU A 620 4.43 -41.22 -13.83
C GLU A 620 4.87 -39.78 -14.09
N VAL A 621 4.51 -39.29 -15.28
CA VAL A 621 4.57 -37.86 -15.64
C VAL A 621 3.89 -37.08 -14.50
N PRO A 622 4.55 -36.08 -13.86
CA PRO A 622 3.89 -35.28 -12.84
C PRO A 622 2.61 -34.70 -13.41
N ASP A 623 1.50 -34.85 -12.68
CA ASP A 623 0.18 -34.48 -13.17
C ASP A 623 0.22 -33.03 -13.68
N PRO A 624 -0.22 -32.75 -14.93
CA PRO A 624 -0.10 -31.42 -15.51
C PRO A 624 -0.80 -30.35 -14.67
N GLU A 625 -1.88 -30.70 -13.97
CA GLU A 625 -2.59 -29.83 -13.02
C GLU A 625 -1.74 -29.42 -11.81
N GLU A 626 -0.85 -30.29 -11.34
CA GLU A 626 0.00 -30.03 -10.18
C GLU A 626 1.10 -29.02 -10.52
N THR A 627 1.76 -29.20 -11.67
CA THR A 627 2.77 -28.24 -12.16
C THR A 627 2.20 -26.86 -12.47
N GLN A 628 0.89 -26.76 -12.75
CA GLN A 628 0.19 -25.48 -12.93
C GLN A 628 -0.11 -24.78 -11.59
N LYS A 629 -0.41 -25.53 -10.52
CA LYS A 629 -0.65 -24.96 -9.18
C LYS A 629 0.61 -24.31 -8.60
N GLU A 630 1.76 -24.96 -8.75
CA GLU A 630 3.06 -24.39 -8.33
C GLU A 630 3.41 -23.12 -9.10
N ALA A 631 3.24 -23.14 -10.43
CA ALA A 631 3.46 -21.97 -11.27
C ALA A 631 2.56 -20.79 -10.86
N ARG A 632 1.30 -21.08 -10.53
CA ARG A 632 0.35 -20.08 -10.04
C ARG A 632 0.79 -19.43 -8.72
N GLU A 633 1.37 -20.19 -7.80
CA GLU A 633 1.90 -19.64 -6.54
C GLU A 633 3.11 -18.73 -6.78
N LEU A 634 4.00 -19.09 -7.72
CA LEU A 634 5.13 -18.24 -8.11
C LEU A 634 4.68 -16.90 -8.71
N VAL A 635 3.63 -16.91 -9.56
CA VAL A 635 3.03 -15.69 -10.12
C VAL A 635 2.48 -14.79 -9.01
N PHE A 636 1.70 -15.36 -8.09
CA PHE A 636 1.13 -14.57 -7.00
C PHE A 636 2.20 -14.02 -6.06
N ARG A 637 3.28 -14.76 -5.79
CA ARG A 637 4.44 -14.25 -5.05
C ARG A 637 5.01 -13.00 -5.70
N ASP A 638 5.27 -13.03 -7.00
CA ASP A 638 5.93 -11.92 -7.69
C ASP A 638 5.03 -10.70 -7.80
N LEU A 639 3.74 -10.91 -8.10
CA LEU A 639 2.74 -9.84 -8.09
C LEU A 639 2.57 -9.25 -6.68
N PHE A 640 2.60 -10.08 -5.64
CA PHE A 640 2.52 -9.63 -4.26
C PHE A 640 3.73 -8.77 -3.88
N LEU A 641 4.96 -9.24 -4.17
CA LEU A 641 6.18 -8.47 -3.93
C LEU A 641 6.16 -7.15 -4.71
N TRP A 642 5.75 -7.15 -5.98
CA TRP A 642 5.57 -5.92 -6.75
C TRP A 642 4.58 -4.95 -6.12
N SER A 643 3.42 -5.44 -5.69
CA SER A 643 2.39 -4.60 -5.09
C SER A 643 2.86 -3.96 -3.77
N ILE A 644 3.67 -4.66 -2.97
CA ILE A 644 4.23 -4.12 -1.72
C ILE A 644 5.35 -3.11 -2.02
N LEU A 645 6.28 -3.46 -2.91
CA LEU A 645 7.41 -2.61 -3.28
C LEU A 645 6.95 -1.29 -3.94
N THR A 646 5.79 -1.29 -4.60
CA THR A 646 5.15 -0.11 -5.19
C THR A 646 4.09 0.55 -4.29
N ASN A 647 3.94 0.10 -3.04
CA ASN A 647 2.99 0.64 -2.06
C ASN A 647 1.50 0.62 -2.49
N ARG A 648 1.06 -0.49 -3.11
CA ARG A 648 -0.33 -0.77 -3.54
C ARG A 648 -1.00 -1.79 -2.62
N ILE A 649 -1.49 -1.32 -1.46
CA ILE A 649 -1.97 -2.17 -0.37
C ILE A 649 -3.26 -2.93 -0.71
N GLU A 650 -4.19 -2.30 -1.42
CA GLU A 650 -5.47 -2.96 -1.73
C GLU A 650 -5.29 -4.10 -2.74
N ILE A 651 -4.40 -3.93 -3.71
CA ILE A 651 -4.01 -5.01 -4.62
C ILE A 651 -3.27 -6.11 -3.86
N SER A 652 -2.35 -5.75 -2.96
CA SER A 652 -1.59 -6.76 -2.19
C SER A 652 -2.49 -7.61 -1.29
N LYS A 653 -3.53 -7.02 -0.67
CA LYS A 653 -4.57 -7.74 0.09
C LYS A 653 -5.36 -8.71 -0.79
N VAL A 654 -5.75 -8.29 -2.00
CA VAL A 654 -6.44 -9.16 -2.97
C VAL A 654 -5.57 -10.35 -3.34
N ILE A 655 -4.30 -10.11 -3.71
CA ILE A 655 -3.37 -11.17 -4.08
C ILE A 655 -3.13 -12.13 -2.90
N LEU A 656 -2.90 -11.59 -1.70
CA LEU A 656 -2.68 -12.37 -0.48
C LEU A 656 -3.84 -13.32 -0.18
N SER A 657 -5.08 -12.91 -0.47
CA SER A 657 -6.26 -13.78 -0.29
C SER A 657 -6.27 -15.01 -1.20
N HIS A 658 -5.53 -14.97 -2.32
CA HIS A 658 -5.40 -16.08 -3.27
C HIS A 658 -4.11 -16.91 -3.08
N MET A 659 -3.17 -16.47 -2.23
CA MET A 659 -1.94 -17.20 -1.93
C MET A 659 -2.19 -18.39 -0.98
N GLN A 660 -1.36 -19.43 -1.09
CA GLN A 660 -1.35 -20.57 -0.15
C GLN A 660 -0.51 -20.26 1.10
N THR A 661 0.63 -19.59 0.92
CA THR A 661 1.59 -19.19 1.97
C THR A 661 1.32 -17.78 2.53
N ARG A 662 0.15 -17.60 3.17
CA ARG A 662 -0.38 -16.29 3.59
C ARG A 662 0.35 -15.71 4.80
N ILE A 663 0.66 -16.52 5.80
CA ILE A 663 1.29 -16.07 7.05
C ILE A 663 2.65 -15.46 6.75
N SER A 664 3.48 -16.19 5.98
CA SER A 664 4.81 -15.71 5.61
C SER A 664 4.79 -14.51 4.69
N ALA A 665 3.88 -14.47 3.72
CA ALA A 665 3.73 -13.34 2.82
C ALA A 665 3.39 -12.07 3.60
N ALA A 666 2.46 -12.16 4.57
CA ALA A 666 2.11 -11.05 5.45
C ALA A 666 3.28 -10.57 6.33
N LEU A 667 4.05 -11.49 6.92
CA LEU A 667 5.24 -11.13 7.71
C LEU A 667 6.34 -10.48 6.87
N ILE A 668 6.57 -10.96 5.64
CA ILE A 668 7.50 -10.34 4.69
C ILE A 668 7.02 -8.92 4.32
N ALA A 669 5.71 -8.73 4.15
CA ALA A 669 5.14 -7.41 3.91
C ALA A 669 5.39 -6.46 5.11
N SER A 670 5.11 -6.91 6.34
CA SER A 670 5.42 -6.16 7.57
C SER A 670 6.89 -5.75 7.60
N LYS A 671 7.79 -6.70 7.33
CA LYS A 671 9.24 -6.45 7.28
C LYS A 671 9.62 -5.38 6.26
N ILE A 672 9.09 -5.47 5.03
CA ILE A 672 9.39 -4.51 3.95
C ILE A 672 8.90 -3.11 4.31
N PHE A 673 7.68 -2.96 4.82
CA PHE A 673 7.14 -1.65 5.23
C PHE A 673 7.91 -1.04 6.40
N LYS A 674 8.27 -1.85 7.41
CA LYS A 674 9.14 -1.40 8.53
C LYS A 674 10.53 -0.98 8.05
N SER A 675 11.09 -1.65 7.03
CA SER A 675 12.36 -1.24 6.41
C SER A 675 12.22 0.04 5.57
N TYR A 676 11.08 0.26 4.89
CA TYR A 676 10.82 1.47 4.11
C TYR A 676 10.78 2.75 4.94
N LYS A 677 10.43 2.65 6.23
CA LYS A 677 10.48 3.76 7.19
C LYS A 677 11.82 4.51 7.18
N ASN A 678 12.93 3.82 6.95
CA ASN A 678 14.27 4.43 6.90
C ASN A 678 14.47 5.33 5.66
N PHE A 679 13.68 5.14 4.61
CA PHE A 679 13.76 5.88 3.36
C PHE A 679 12.68 6.98 3.22
N ALA A 680 11.66 7.00 4.07
CA ALA A 680 10.60 8.01 4.05
C ALA A 680 11.14 9.44 4.28
N TYR A 681 10.50 10.43 3.64
CA TYR A 681 10.87 11.85 3.75
C TYR A 681 10.31 12.48 5.02
N ASP A 682 9.00 12.28 5.28
CA ASP A 682 8.28 12.87 6.42
C ASP A 682 7.96 11.87 7.52
N ASN A 683 7.71 12.37 8.73
CA ASN A 683 7.25 11.55 9.86
C ASN A 683 5.83 11.03 9.63
N GLU A 684 4.93 11.82 9.03
CA GLU A 684 3.57 11.39 8.70
C GLU A 684 3.58 10.19 7.73
N ALA A 685 4.47 10.23 6.71
CA ALA A 685 4.66 9.10 5.81
C ALA A 685 5.23 7.86 6.53
N LYS A 686 6.09 8.03 7.54
CA LYS A 686 6.59 6.92 8.37
C LYS A 686 5.47 6.30 9.20
N ASP A 687 4.57 7.11 9.74
CA ASP A 687 3.44 6.64 10.53
C ASP A 687 2.44 5.86 9.66
N VAL A 688 2.16 6.34 8.44
CA VAL A 688 1.34 5.61 7.46
C VAL A 688 1.96 4.25 7.11
N LEU A 689 3.27 4.17 6.87
CA LEU A 689 3.96 2.90 6.60
C LEU A 689 3.94 1.97 7.82
N TYR A 690 4.01 2.53 9.04
CA TYR A 690 3.94 1.74 10.28
C TYR A 690 2.54 1.14 10.46
N CYS A 691 1.48 1.94 10.28
CA CYS A 691 0.10 1.46 10.29
C CYS A 691 -0.14 0.35 9.25
N GLN A 692 0.48 0.46 8.06
CA GLN A 692 0.39 -0.57 7.03
C GLN A 692 1.10 -1.86 7.44
N ALA A 693 2.29 -1.77 8.05
CA ALA A 693 3.00 -2.93 8.57
C ALA A 693 2.19 -3.65 9.66
N GLU A 694 1.59 -2.88 10.57
CA GLU A 694 0.74 -3.41 11.64
C GLU A 694 -0.49 -4.16 11.11
N GLN A 695 -1.13 -3.66 10.04
CA GLN A 695 -2.25 -4.39 9.39
C GLN A 695 -1.84 -5.78 8.88
N PHE A 696 -0.64 -5.92 8.31
CA PHE A 696 -0.13 -7.22 7.86
C PHE A 696 0.33 -8.10 9.03
N GLU A 697 0.91 -7.53 10.08
CA GLU A 697 1.25 -8.23 11.33
C GLU A 697 -0.01 -8.81 11.98
N GLU A 698 -1.07 -8.02 12.12
CA GLU A 698 -2.37 -8.46 12.65
C GLU A 698 -2.97 -9.57 11.79
N TYR A 699 -2.93 -9.44 10.46
CA TYR A 699 -3.41 -10.48 9.56
C TYR A 699 -2.65 -11.81 9.75
N ALA A 700 -1.32 -11.76 9.90
CA ALA A 700 -0.51 -12.95 10.15
C ALA A 700 -0.84 -13.61 11.50
N ASN A 701 -1.01 -12.81 12.56
CA ASN A 701 -1.39 -13.26 13.90
C ASN A 701 -2.72 -14.02 13.87
N GLU A 702 -3.72 -13.44 13.23
CA GLU A 702 -5.05 -14.03 13.15
C GLU A 702 -5.05 -15.33 12.35
N CYS A 703 -4.30 -15.39 11.25
CA CYS A 703 -4.12 -16.62 10.47
C CYS A 703 -3.45 -17.72 11.30
N LEU A 704 -2.37 -17.40 12.02
CA LEU A 704 -1.68 -18.40 12.85
C LEU A 704 -2.55 -18.84 14.04
N LYS A 705 -3.34 -17.95 14.64
CA LYS A 705 -4.30 -18.31 15.71
C LYS A 705 -5.32 -19.33 15.21
N CYS A 706 -5.79 -19.17 13.98
CA CYS A 706 -6.72 -20.12 13.36
C CYS A 706 -6.05 -21.47 13.11
N CYS A 707 -4.84 -21.49 12.54
CA CYS A 707 -4.08 -22.73 12.36
C CYS A 707 -3.89 -23.48 13.69
N TYR A 708 -3.54 -22.76 14.76
CA TYR A 708 -3.36 -23.30 16.10
C TYR A 708 -4.66 -23.89 16.67
N TYR A 709 -5.81 -23.25 16.44
CA TYR A 709 -7.12 -23.77 16.87
C TYR A 709 -7.48 -25.10 16.19
N PHE A 710 -7.13 -25.29 14.92
CA PHE A 710 -7.43 -26.55 14.21
C PHE A 710 -6.48 -27.68 14.57
N ASN A 711 -5.17 -27.39 14.62
CA ASN A 711 -4.16 -28.38 14.96
C ASN A 711 -2.91 -27.70 15.51
N GLU A 712 -2.67 -27.91 16.80
CA GLU A 712 -1.53 -27.33 17.50
C GLU A 712 -0.19 -27.83 16.92
N GLU A 713 -0.03 -29.14 16.71
CA GLU A 713 1.23 -29.74 16.22
C GLU A 713 1.59 -29.23 14.81
N LYS A 714 0.62 -29.19 13.88
CA LYS A 714 0.85 -28.64 12.54
C LYS A 714 1.12 -27.14 12.56
N ALA A 715 0.48 -26.38 13.45
CA ALA A 715 0.73 -24.95 13.58
C ALA A 715 2.16 -24.65 14.08
N HIS A 716 2.68 -25.47 14.99
CA HIS A 716 4.08 -25.41 15.44
C HIS A 716 5.06 -25.65 14.28
N GLU A 717 4.78 -26.66 13.44
CA GLU A 717 5.59 -26.95 12.25
C GLU A 717 5.56 -25.78 11.25
N ILE A 718 4.38 -25.19 11.00
CA ILE A 718 4.21 -24.04 10.09
C ILE A 718 4.95 -22.79 10.57
N ALA A 719 5.07 -22.57 11.87
CA ALA A 719 5.84 -21.44 12.40
C ALA A 719 7.35 -21.59 12.13
N ILE A 720 7.86 -22.82 12.07
CA ILE A 720 9.30 -23.16 11.92
C ILE A 720 9.68 -23.52 10.48
N ARG A 721 8.72 -23.91 9.63
CA ARG A 721 8.97 -24.40 8.27
C ARG A 721 9.77 -23.39 7.43
N SER A 722 10.65 -23.91 6.59
CA SER A 722 11.37 -23.10 5.60
C SER A 722 10.58 -23.00 4.30
N ILE A 723 10.22 -21.77 3.92
CA ILE A 723 9.33 -21.55 2.78
C ILE A 723 10.17 -21.31 1.53
N ASN A 724 10.22 -22.31 0.66
CA ASN A 724 11.06 -22.32 -0.53
C ASN A 724 10.67 -21.21 -1.53
N VAL A 725 9.37 -20.90 -1.62
CA VAL A 725 8.81 -19.82 -2.47
C VAL A 725 9.45 -18.47 -2.16
N PHE A 726 9.78 -18.19 -0.89
CA PHE A 726 10.35 -16.93 -0.41
C PHE A 726 11.83 -17.06 0.01
N GLY A 727 12.64 -17.79 -0.76
CA GLY A 727 14.09 -17.87 -0.49
C GLY A 727 14.46 -18.75 0.71
N GLY A 728 13.56 -19.63 1.14
CA GLY A 728 13.77 -20.58 2.23
C GLY A 728 13.79 -19.91 3.60
N VAL A 729 13.05 -18.84 3.84
CA VAL A 729 12.92 -18.17 5.15
C VAL A 729 11.92 -18.90 6.04
N SER A 730 12.06 -18.77 7.36
CA SER A 730 11.09 -19.28 8.34
C SER A 730 10.21 -18.14 8.87
N CYS A 731 8.93 -18.39 9.12
CA CYS A 731 7.99 -17.39 9.63
C CYS A 731 8.49 -16.74 10.94
N LEU A 732 8.94 -17.57 11.89
CA LEU A 732 9.46 -17.09 13.17
C LEU A 732 10.74 -16.25 12.99
N GLN A 733 11.60 -16.61 12.04
CA GLN A 733 12.80 -15.84 11.73
C GLN A 733 12.46 -14.45 11.16
N VAL A 734 11.53 -14.37 10.20
CA VAL A 734 11.11 -13.10 9.59
C VAL A 734 10.45 -12.20 10.62
N ALA A 735 9.54 -12.74 11.44
CA ALA A 735 8.86 -12.00 12.50
C ALA A 735 9.85 -11.35 13.48
N VAL A 736 10.89 -12.09 13.89
CA VAL A 736 11.90 -11.57 14.82
C VAL A 736 12.78 -10.51 14.16
N ASP A 737 13.17 -10.70 12.90
CA ASP A 737 13.94 -9.69 12.18
C ASP A 737 13.11 -8.44 11.86
N ALA A 738 11.79 -8.56 11.76
CA ALA A 738 10.84 -7.45 11.59
C ALA A 738 10.49 -6.73 12.90
N ASP A 739 10.89 -7.26 14.06
CA ASP A 739 10.45 -6.79 15.38
C ASP A 739 8.91 -6.88 15.57
N ASP A 740 8.30 -7.93 15.03
CA ASP A 740 6.87 -8.26 15.15
C ASP A 740 6.58 -8.89 16.53
N LYS A 741 6.53 -8.06 17.57
CA LYS A 741 6.37 -8.50 18.96
C LYS A 741 5.04 -9.21 19.20
N SER A 742 3.97 -8.77 18.52
CA SER A 742 2.64 -9.36 18.72
C SER A 742 2.57 -10.79 18.20
N PHE A 743 3.22 -11.07 17.06
CA PHE A 743 3.31 -12.41 16.48
C PHE A 743 4.09 -13.38 17.36
N VAL A 744 5.27 -12.98 17.85
CA VAL A 744 6.10 -13.85 18.70
C VAL A 744 5.44 -14.12 20.06
N SER A 745 4.64 -13.18 20.56
CA SER A 745 3.88 -13.33 21.81
C SER A 745 2.65 -14.24 21.72
N GLN A 746 2.32 -14.74 20.53
CA GLN A 746 1.17 -15.61 20.34
C GLN A 746 1.33 -16.94 21.13
N PRO A 747 0.24 -17.51 21.69
CA PRO A 747 0.30 -18.78 22.41
C PRO A 747 0.99 -19.93 21.65
N CYS A 748 0.78 -20.03 20.34
CA CYS A 748 1.44 -21.01 19.48
C CYS A 748 2.97 -20.87 19.51
N CYS A 749 3.48 -19.63 19.43
CA CYS A 749 4.91 -19.37 19.48
C CYS A 749 5.48 -19.56 20.90
N ASP A 750 4.74 -19.18 21.94
CA ASP A 750 5.20 -19.40 23.33
C ASP A 750 5.28 -20.88 23.69
N GLN A 751 4.28 -21.70 23.33
CA GLN A 751 4.31 -23.15 23.52
C GLN A 751 5.42 -23.81 22.69
N LEU A 752 5.61 -23.38 21.44
CA LEU A 752 6.74 -23.81 20.63
C LEU A 752 8.07 -23.55 21.31
N LEU A 753 8.25 -22.34 21.84
CA LEU A 753 9.48 -21.96 22.54
C LEU A 753 9.66 -22.70 23.86
N ASN A 754 8.57 -23.00 24.58
CA ASN A 754 8.59 -23.90 25.73
C ASN A 754 9.08 -25.30 25.30
N ASN A 755 8.54 -25.84 24.21
CA ASN A 755 8.94 -27.15 23.68
C ASN A 755 10.40 -27.17 23.25
N ILE A 756 10.90 -26.11 22.60
CA ILE A 756 12.33 -25.99 22.22
C ILE A 756 13.22 -25.84 23.47
N TRP A 757 12.76 -25.15 24.50
CA TRP A 757 13.51 -24.94 25.75
C TRP A 757 13.75 -26.25 26.53
N HIS A 758 12.74 -27.11 26.59
CA HIS A 758 12.83 -28.43 27.21
C HIS A 758 13.40 -29.50 26.26
N ASP A 759 13.28 -29.29 24.95
CA ASP A 759 13.69 -30.19 23.86
C ASP A 759 13.08 -31.59 24.00
N LYS A 760 13.86 -32.58 24.46
CA LYS A 760 13.43 -33.98 24.64
C LYS A 760 13.06 -34.32 26.07
N ILE A 761 13.18 -33.38 27.00
CA ILE A 761 12.78 -33.54 28.40
C ILE A 761 11.28 -33.21 28.49
N GLU A 762 10.52 -33.97 29.27
CA GLU A 762 9.13 -33.58 29.53
C GLU A 762 9.06 -32.24 30.28
N PRO A 763 8.05 -31.40 30.02
CA PRO A 763 7.93 -30.11 30.68
C PRO A 763 7.79 -30.29 32.19
N ILE A 764 8.86 -29.95 32.92
CA ILE A 764 8.94 -30.05 34.37
C ILE A 764 8.03 -28.97 34.98
N GLN A 765 7.12 -29.37 35.87
CA GLN A 765 6.35 -28.40 36.66
C GLN A 765 7.24 -27.88 37.80
N PHE A 766 7.22 -26.58 38.11
CA PHE A 766 8.04 -26.01 39.20
C PHE A 766 7.48 -26.34 40.59
N THR A 767 7.31 -27.63 40.88
CA THR A 767 7.02 -28.13 42.23
C THR A 767 8.33 -28.29 43.01
N LEU A 768 8.29 -28.12 44.33
CA LEU A 768 9.48 -28.21 45.19
C LEU A 768 10.26 -29.52 44.99
N LEU A 769 9.55 -30.64 44.81
CA LEU A 769 10.16 -31.96 44.58
C LEU A 769 10.94 -32.02 43.25
N GLN A 770 10.33 -31.57 42.15
CA GLN A 770 10.97 -31.58 40.83
C GLN A 770 12.11 -30.57 40.73
N CYS A 771 12.06 -29.46 41.47
CA CYS A 771 13.20 -28.54 41.60
C CYS A 771 14.38 -29.21 42.33
N ILE A 772 14.11 -30.01 43.38
CA ILE A 772 15.14 -30.76 44.10
C ILE A 772 15.73 -31.85 43.19
N GLU A 773 14.90 -32.58 42.45
CA GLU A 773 15.35 -33.57 41.47
C GLU A 773 16.24 -32.95 40.38
N LEU A 774 15.85 -31.78 39.86
CA LEU A 774 16.66 -31.03 38.90
C LEU A 774 17.99 -30.58 39.52
N LEU A 775 17.99 -30.05 40.74
CA LEU A 775 19.22 -29.63 41.45
C LEU A 775 20.15 -30.81 41.74
N LEU A 776 19.60 -31.96 42.15
CA LEU A 776 20.35 -33.20 42.38
C LEU A 776 20.95 -33.74 41.07
N SER A 777 20.20 -33.65 39.96
CA SER A 777 20.70 -34.03 38.63
C SER A 777 21.82 -33.09 38.14
N ILE A 778 21.72 -31.78 38.41
CA ILE A 778 22.75 -30.78 38.06
C ILE A 778 24.02 -30.99 38.90
N PHE A 779 23.87 -31.15 40.23
CA PHE A 779 25.02 -31.32 41.14
C PHE A 779 25.78 -32.62 40.87
N SER A 780 25.10 -33.67 40.42
CA SER A 780 25.70 -34.94 39.99
C SER A 780 26.22 -34.95 38.54
N PHE A 781 26.33 -33.78 37.90
CA PHE A 781 26.78 -33.65 36.51
C PHE A 781 25.93 -34.47 35.51
N GLY A 782 24.64 -34.65 35.80
CA GLY A 782 23.68 -35.36 34.96
C GLY A 782 23.70 -36.88 35.09
N LEU A 783 24.53 -37.47 35.96
CA LEU A 783 24.56 -38.94 36.15
C LEU A 783 23.25 -39.49 36.72
N LEU A 784 22.57 -38.73 37.58
CA LEU A 784 21.28 -39.13 38.13
C LEU A 784 20.09 -38.74 37.24
N ALA A 785 20.33 -38.07 36.10
CA ALA A 785 19.26 -37.54 35.25
C ALA A 785 18.37 -38.64 34.62
N PRO A 786 18.90 -39.76 34.09
CA PRO A 786 18.08 -40.86 33.56
C PRO A 786 17.17 -41.54 34.58
N VAL A 787 17.44 -41.36 35.88
CA VAL A 787 16.71 -41.99 36.99
C VAL A 787 15.58 -41.09 37.50
N PHE A 788 15.81 -39.79 37.58
CA PHE A 788 14.85 -38.83 38.14
C PHE A 788 14.01 -38.08 37.11
N ILE A 789 14.42 -38.05 35.83
CA ILE A 789 13.78 -37.21 34.81
C ILE A 789 13.16 -38.07 33.72
N THR A 790 11.90 -37.79 33.38
CA THR A 790 11.18 -38.42 32.27
C THR A 790 11.57 -37.76 30.94
N PHE A 791 11.92 -38.58 29.96
CA PHE A 791 12.26 -38.15 28.60
C PHE A 791 11.07 -38.41 27.68
N ARG A 792 10.75 -37.45 26.81
CA ARG A 792 9.69 -37.58 25.80
C ARG A 792 10.10 -38.67 24.80
N GLU A 793 9.29 -39.72 24.68
CA GLU A 793 9.54 -40.78 23.70
C GLU A 793 9.50 -40.22 22.27
N VAL A 794 10.55 -40.50 21.49
CA VAL A 794 10.52 -40.31 20.04
C VAL A 794 9.56 -41.35 19.48
N LYS A 795 8.34 -40.95 19.09
CA LYS A 795 7.53 -41.74 18.16
C LYS A 795 8.30 -41.82 16.84
N LEU A 796 9.16 -42.82 16.69
CA LEU A 796 9.57 -43.27 15.36
C LEU A 796 8.29 -43.79 14.71
N ALA A 797 7.68 -42.98 13.85
CA ALA A 797 6.72 -43.52 12.90
C ALA A 797 7.42 -44.70 12.22
N PRO A 798 6.89 -45.94 12.31
CA PRO A 798 7.37 -46.99 11.43
C PRO A 798 7.18 -46.46 10.01
N ILE A 799 8.17 -46.67 9.16
CA ILE A 799 8.03 -46.39 7.73
C ILE A 799 6.83 -47.22 7.26
N ASP A 800 5.69 -46.56 7.08
CA ASP A 800 4.48 -47.11 6.50
C ASP A 800 4.78 -47.43 5.03
N PHE A 801 5.30 -48.62 4.77
CA PHE A 801 4.97 -49.33 3.55
C PHE A 801 3.60 -49.98 3.78
N ASN A 802 2.55 -49.17 3.66
CA ASN A 802 1.20 -49.60 3.28
C ASN A 802 0.38 -48.37 2.88
N ASN A 803 0.42 -48.05 1.60
CA ASN A 803 -0.72 -47.45 0.93
C ASN A 803 -1.91 -48.42 1.08
N ASP A 804 -2.67 -48.33 2.17
CA ASP A 804 -3.97 -49.00 2.30
C ASP A 804 -4.87 -48.37 3.38
N GLN A 805 -4.76 -47.06 3.63
CA GLN A 805 -5.77 -46.32 4.44
C GLN A 805 -6.92 -45.71 3.61
N LYS A 806 -6.97 -45.91 2.28
CA LYS A 806 -8.08 -45.43 1.44
C LYS A 806 -9.21 -46.44 1.18
N ARG A 807 -9.16 -47.64 1.76
CA ARG A 807 -10.31 -48.57 1.76
C ARG A 807 -10.38 -49.25 3.12
N ASN A 808 -11.24 -48.77 4.00
CA ASN A 808 -12.09 -49.57 4.91
C ASN A 808 -12.81 -48.65 5.91
N ASN A 809 -13.60 -47.71 5.38
CA ASN A 809 -14.83 -47.28 6.05
C ASN A 809 -15.97 -48.17 5.55
N PHE A 810 -15.92 -49.48 5.85
CA PHE A 810 -17.14 -50.30 5.84
C PHE A 810 -16.96 -51.60 6.63
N MET A 811 -17.77 -51.68 7.70
CA MET A 811 -18.23 -52.84 8.46
C MET A 811 -17.28 -53.71 9.31
N THR A 812 -17.79 -53.90 10.52
CA THR A 812 -17.50 -54.91 11.54
C THR A 812 -17.39 -56.34 10.99
N VAL A 813 -16.44 -57.13 11.50
CA VAL A 813 -16.60 -58.48 12.11
C VAL A 813 -15.21 -59.08 12.37
N ASN A 814 -15.11 -59.81 13.48
CA ASN A 814 -13.95 -60.54 13.98
C ASN A 814 -13.29 -61.46 12.94
N GLU A 815 -11.98 -61.32 12.71
CA GLU A 815 -11.17 -62.38 12.09
C GLU A 815 -9.91 -62.66 12.92
N THR A 816 -9.68 -63.95 13.13
CA THR A 816 -8.79 -64.54 14.14
C THR A 816 -7.30 -64.47 13.82
N GLU A 817 -6.50 -64.36 14.88
CA GLU A 817 -5.03 -64.25 14.92
C GLU A 817 -4.26 -65.32 14.10
N GLN A 818 -4.91 -66.44 13.74
CA GLN A 818 -4.34 -67.52 12.95
C GLN A 818 -4.16 -67.18 11.46
N GLU A 819 -4.99 -66.30 10.88
CA GLU A 819 -4.86 -65.91 9.47
C GLU A 819 -3.74 -64.89 9.25
N ARG A 820 -3.46 -64.02 10.22
CA ARG A 820 -2.26 -63.15 10.20
C ARG A 820 -0.95 -63.97 10.22
N LYS A 821 -0.91 -65.08 10.95
CA LYS A 821 0.27 -65.96 11.02
C LYS A 821 0.45 -66.78 9.73
N SER A 822 -0.63 -67.16 9.05
CA SER A 822 -0.57 -67.87 7.76
C SER A 822 -0.17 -66.94 6.61
N LEU A 823 -0.60 -65.67 6.63
CA LEU A 823 -0.22 -64.66 5.65
C LEU A 823 1.25 -64.23 5.82
N SER A 824 1.69 -64.05 7.07
CA SER A 824 3.10 -63.81 7.43
C SER A 824 4.03 -64.91 6.92
N SER A 825 3.62 -66.18 7.03
CA SER A 825 4.44 -67.31 6.56
C SER A 825 4.46 -67.43 5.03
N ARG A 826 3.39 -67.09 4.32
CA ARG A 826 3.35 -67.01 2.84
C ARG A 826 4.23 -65.90 2.28
N ILE A 827 4.26 -64.74 2.94
CA ILE A 827 5.14 -63.60 2.57
C ILE A 827 6.60 -63.95 2.82
N LYS A 828 6.93 -64.58 3.96
CA LYS A 828 8.28 -65.10 4.25
C LYS A 828 8.74 -66.14 3.23
N LYS A 829 7.83 -66.93 2.65
CA LYS A 829 8.15 -67.92 1.62
C LYS A 829 8.46 -67.27 0.27
N ARG A 830 7.63 -66.32 -0.19
CA ARG A 830 7.85 -65.59 -1.47
C ARG A 830 9.12 -64.72 -1.48
N LEU A 831 9.49 -64.14 -0.35
CA LEU A 831 10.71 -63.33 -0.21
C LEU A 831 12.00 -64.18 -0.19
N LYS A 832 11.91 -65.42 0.32
CA LYS A 832 13.02 -66.37 0.32
C LYS A 832 13.32 -66.88 -1.11
N ASP A 833 12.29 -67.00 -1.93
CA ASP A 833 12.43 -67.34 -3.36
C ASP A 833 13.10 -66.22 -4.19
N HIS A 834 13.13 -64.98 -3.67
CA HIS A 834 13.83 -63.83 -4.28
C HIS A 834 15.25 -63.59 -3.72
N GLY A 835 15.78 -64.52 -2.92
CA GLY A 835 17.15 -64.46 -2.40
C GLY A 835 17.39 -63.40 -1.32
N ILE A 836 16.35 -62.84 -0.71
CA ILE A 836 16.48 -61.87 0.39
C ILE A 836 16.36 -62.61 1.73
N ASN A 837 17.50 -62.76 2.42
CA ASN A 837 17.55 -63.39 3.74
C ASN A 837 17.12 -62.40 4.83
N TYR A 838 16.12 -62.77 5.62
CA TYR A 838 15.50 -61.93 6.66
C TYR A 838 16.39 -61.69 7.89
N SER A 839 17.61 -62.23 7.92
CA SER A 839 18.57 -62.11 9.03
C SER A 839 19.39 -60.82 9.01
N ASP A 840 19.42 -60.09 7.88
CA ASP A 840 20.36 -58.97 7.71
C ASP A 840 19.73 -57.59 7.99
N ILE A 841 18.43 -57.54 8.31
CA ILE A 841 17.71 -56.31 8.69
C ILE A 841 17.43 -56.21 10.21
N TYR A 842 17.66 -57.29 10.97
CA TYR A 842 17.64 -57.25 12.44
C TYR A 842 18.80 -58.04 13.03
N THR A 843 20.00 -57.45 12.98
CA THR A 843 20.99 -57.61 14.04
C THR A 843 20.93 -56.29 14.82
N TRP A 844 20.50 -56.26 16.08
CA TRP A 844 21.26 -56.68 17.25
C TRP A 844 20.40 -57.46 18.25
N GLN A 845 20.73 -58.72 18.44
CA GLN A 845 20.47 -59.43 19.69
C GLN A 845 21.77 -59.29 20.50
N SER A 846 21.91 -58.19 21.23
CA SER A 846 22.94 -58.00 22.25
C SER A 846 22.27 -57.85 23.61
N ASP A 847 22.92 -58.36 24.65
CA ASP A 847 22.42 -58.48 26.02
C ASP A 847 21.60 -57.27 26.50
N SER A 848 20.49 -57.52 27.20
CA SER A 848 19.58 -56.51 27.77
C SER A 848 20.28 -55.42 28.60
N CYS A 849 21.48 -55.69 29.11
CA CYS A 849 22.34 -54.74 29.81
C CYS A 849 23.01 -53.71 28.89
N LEU A 850 23.42 -54.09 27.66
CA LEU A 850 24.09 -53.20 26.71
C LEU A 850 23.11 -52.20 26.09
N GLN A 851 21.86 -52.61 25.86
CA GLN A 851 20.80 -51.72 25.36
C GLN A 851 20.38 -50.71 26.44
N GLY A 852 20.25 -51.13 27.71
CA GLY A 852 20.02 -50.22 28.83
C GLY A 852 21.16 -49.22 29.05
N CYS A 853 22.42 -49.64 28.90
CA CYS A 853 23.58 -48.74 28.95
C CYS A 853 23.60 -47.75 27.77
N LEU A 854 23.31 -48.20 26.55
CA LEU A 854 23.25 -47.33 25.36
C LEU A 854 22.10 -46.33 25.47
N ASP A 855 20.95 -46.73 26.01
CA ASP A 855 19.82 -45.85 26.27
C ASP A 855 20.12 -44.87 27.41
N TYR A 856 20.81 -45.29 28.47
CA TYR A 856 21.31 -44.39 29.52
C TYR A 856 22.28 -43.34 28.97
N PHE A 857 23.28 -43.73 28.16
CA PHE A 857 24.21 -42.78 27.54
C PHE A 857 23.53 -41.88 26.51
N ARG A 858 22.51 -42.39 25.81
CA ARG A 858 21.68 -41.60 24.88
C ARG A 858 20.84 -40.57 25.63
N GLN A 859 20.18 -40.94 26.72
CA GLN A 859 19.41 -40.05 27.59
C GLN A 859 20.31 -39.01 28.26
N LEU A 860 21.49 -39.41 28.75
CA LEU A 860 22.48 -38.49 29.32
C LEU A 860 22.98 -37.49 28.27
N LYS A 861 23.21 -37.93 27.03
CA LYS A 861 23.52 -37.02 25.91
C LYS A 861 22.37 -36.07 25.61
N GLN A 862 21.13 -36.55 25.55
CA GLN A 862 19.94 -35.72 25.32
C GLN A 862 19.72 -34.69 26.44
N PHE A 863 20.01 -35.07 27.69
CA PHE A 863 19.95 -34.18 28.85
C PHE A 863 20.94 -33.02 28.72
N HIS A 864 22.21 -33.30 28.41
CA HIS A 864 23.23 -32.27 28.21
C HIS A 864 23.04 -31.45 26.92
N GLU A 865 22.31 -31.96 25.93
CA GLU A 865 21.94 -31.22 24.72
C GLU A 865 20.82 -30.19 24.94
N SER A 866 19.99 -30.37 25.98
CA SER A 866 18.84 -29.51 26.27
C SER A 866 19.24 -28.07 26.68
N PRO A 867 18.60 -27.02 26.11
CA PRO A 867 18.90 -25.61 26.44
C PRO A 867 18.72 -25.25 27.91
N LEU A 868 17.68 -25.79 28.56
CA LEU A 868 17.41 -25.58 29.99
C LEU A 868 18.60 -26.00 30.86
N ILE A 869 19.21 -27.13 30.53
CA ILE A 869 20.34 -27.68 31.29
C ILE A 869 21.61 -26.87 31.04
N LYS A 870 21.86 -26.47 29.78
CA LYS A 870 22.97 -25.55 29.44
C LYS A 870 22.87 -24.22 30.20
N PHE A 871 21.66 -23.67 30.29
CA PHE A 871 21.41 -22.46 31.08
C PHE A 871 21.69 -22.68 32.56
N SER A 872 21.18 -23.78 33.12
CA SER A 872 21.34 -24.09 34.54
C SER A 872 22.81 -24.28 34.92
N TYR A 873 23.60 -24.97 34.10
CA TYR A 873 25.05 -25.08 34.30
C TYR A 873 25.77 -23.74 34.18
N ASN A 874 25.39 -22.90 33.20
CA ASN A 874 25.98 -21.58 33.05
C ASN A 874 25.67 -20.69 34.26
N ALA A 875 24.43 -20.69 34.75
CA ALA A 875 24.02 -19.93 35.94
C ALA A 875 24.75 -20.41 37.20
N ALA A 876 24.82 -21.72 37.44
CA ALA A 876 25.55 -22.30 38.56
C ALA A 876 27.05 -21.96 38.51
N SER A 877 27.67 -22.10 37.34
CA SER A 877 29.08 -21.74 37.14
C SER A 877 29.34 -20.25 37.33
N TYR A 878 28.39 -19.39 36.99
CA TYR A 878 28.52 -17.94 37.17
C TYR A 878 28.42 -17.53 38.64
N ILE A 879 27.51 -18.15 39.40
CA ILE A 879 27.42 -17.95 40.86
C ILE A 879 28.73 -18.40 41.53
N PHE A 880 29.27 -19.56 41.12
CA PHE A 880 30.57 -20.02 41.61
C PHE A 880 31.69 -19.01 41.29
N PHE A 881 31.71 -18.46 40.07
CA PHE A 881 32.65 -17.40 39.69
C PHE A 881 32.53 -16.15 40.59
N LEU A 882 31.32 -15.66 40.85
CA LEU A 882 31.10 -14.49 41.72
C LEU A 882 31.58 -14.76 43.15
N LEU A 883 31.29 -15.95 43.70
CA LEU A 883 31.76 -16.35 45.02
C LEU A 883 33.29 -16.45 45.06
N LEU A 884 33.91 -17.02 44.02
CA LEU A 884 35.36 -17.13 43.91
C LEU A 884 36.03 -15.75 43.79
N PHE A 885 35.45 -14.84 43.00
CA PHE A 885 35.97 -13.49 42.83
C PHE A 885 35.83 -12.66 44.11
N SER A 886 34.69 -12.78 44.79
CA SER A 886 34.47 -12.15 46.11
C SER A 886 35.44 -12.70 47.17
N TYR A 887 35.66 -14.02 47.19
CA TYR A 887 36.63 -14.67 48.07
C TYR A 887 38.06 -14.17 47.82
N TYR A 888 38.45 -14.03 46.55
CA TYR A 888 39.76 -13.50 46.19
C TYR A 888 39.98 -12.08 46.70
N LEU A 889 39.02 -11.16 46.45
CA LEU A 889 39.15 -9.75 46.85
C LEU A 889 39.13 -9.54 48.36
N LEU A 890 38.37 -10.34 49.12
CA LEU A 890 38.24 -10.19 50.57
C LEU A 890 39.40 -10.83 51.35
N PHE A 891 39.86 -12.02 50.96
CA PHE A 891 40.77 -12.82 51.80
C PHE A 891 42.18 -12.98 51.24
N ASN A 892 42.33 -13.09 49.92
CA ASN A 892 43.60 -13.45 49.29
C ASN A 892 44.32 -12.26 48.64
N PHE A 893 43.74 -11.06 48.69
CA PHE A 893 44.36 -9.83 48.24
C PHE A 893 45.43 -9.36 49.27
N LYS A 894 46.63 -9.97 49.24
CA LYS A 894 47.77 -9.60 50.10
C LYS A 894 48.93 -9.08 49.25
N SER A 895 49.57 -7.99 49.71
CA SER A 895 50.76 -7.46 49.06
C SER A 895 51.93 -8.45 49.21
N SER A 896 52.70 -8.61 48.13
CA SER A 896 53.87 -9.48 48.08
C SER A 896 55.00 -8.89 48.92
N THR A 897 54.96 -9.08 50.23
CA THR A 897 56.00 -8.55 51.14
C THR A 897 57.32 -9.33 51.13
N ASN A 898 57.40 -10.51 50.48
CA ASN A 898 58.62 -11.33 50.51
C ASN A 898 58.97 -11.92 49.13
N GLY A 899 59.58 -11.12 48.24
CA GLY A 899 60.55 -11.54 47.19
C GLY A 899 60.23 -12.72 46.24
N SER A 900 59.04 -13.28 46.26
CA SER A 900 58.58 -14.34 45.36
C SER A 900 57.17 -14.01 44.94
N SER A 901 57.04 -13.56 43.69
CA SER A 901 55.79 -13.31 42.97
C SER A 901 55.00 -14.61 42.75
N ARG A 902 54.51 -15.21 43.83
CA ARG A 902 53.61 -16.35 43.74
C ARG A 902 52.20 -15.82 43.59
N ILE A 903 51.80 -15.60 42.33
CA ILE A 903 50.40 -15.45 41.94
C ILE A 903 49.61 -16.56 42.63
N HIS A 904 48.57 -16.20 43.39
CA HIS A 904 47.76 -17.20 44.07
C HIS A 904 47.00 -18.03 43.02
N TRP A 905 46.87 -19.33 43.24
CA TRP A 905 46.21 -20.21 42.28
C TRP A 905 44.76 -19.79 41.99
N THR A 906 44.08 -19.13 42.94
CA THR A 906 42.73 -18.57 42.71
C THR A 906 42.73 -17.45 41.68
N GLU A 907 43.77 -16.63 41.61
CA GLU A 907 43.91 -15.56 40.63
C GLU A 907 44.12 -16.13 39.23
N VAL A 908 45.00 -17.12 39.10
CA VAL A 908 45.17 -17.86 37.83
C VAL A 908 43.86 -18.49 37.38
N LEU A 909 43.12 -19.10 38.31
CA LEU A 909 41.82 -19.71 38.03
C LEU A 909 40.78 -18.67 37.60
N LEU A 910 40.74 -17.49 38.23
CA LEU A 910 39.87 -16.38 37.83
C LEU A 910 40.24 -15.85 36.43
N ILE A 911 41.53 -15.65 36.13
CA ILE A 911 41.99 -15.23 34.81
C ILE A 911 41.58 -16.23 33.74
N ILE A 912 41.72 -17.54 34.02
CA ILE A 912 41.25 -18.60 33.12
C ILE A 912 39.74 -18.46 32.92
N ILE A 913 38.93 -18.41 33.98
CA ILE A 913 37.47 -18.29 33.85
C ILE A 913 37.07 -17.05 33.04
N VAL A 914 37.59 -15.87 33.36
CA VAL A 914 37.22 -14.63 32.65
C VAL A 914 37.64 -14.70 31.19
N THR A 915 38.83 -15.24 30.90
CA THR A 915 39.31 -15.43 29.53
C THR A 915 38.44 -16.42 28.75
N THR A 916 37.94 -17.48 29.39
CA THR A 916 36.98 -18.40 28.75
C THR A 916 35.64 -17.74 28.44
N MET A 917 35.12 -16.91 29.34
CA MET A 917 33.88 -16.16 29.09
C MET A 917 34.06 -15.13 27.96
N LEU A 918 35.24 -14.49 27.87
CA LEU A 918 35.60 -13.61 26.76
C LEU A 918 35.57 -14.35 25.42
N PHE A 919 36.19 -15.53 25.33
CA PHE A 919 36.19 -16.32 24.10
C PHE A 919 34.79 -16.79 23.71
N GLU A 920 33.94 -17.12 24.68
CA GLU A 920 32.54 -17.47 24.42
C GLU A 920 31.73 -16.27 23.90
N ASP A 921 31.92 -15.08 24.45
CA ASP A 921 31.28 -13.85 23.95
C ASP A 921 31.79 -13.49 22.53
N ILE A 922 33.09 -13.68 22.25
CA ILE A 922 33.65 -13.52 20.89
C ILE A 922 33.05 -14.55 19.92
N ARG A 923 32.88 -15.81 20.35
CA ARG A 923 32.25 -16.86 19.54
C ARG A 923 30.82 -16.47 19.17
N GLN A 924 30.03 -15.98 20.12
CA GLN A 924 28.65 -15.54 19.90
C GLN A 924 28.58 -14.39 18.89
N PHE A 925 29.50 -13.43 18.99
CA PHE A 925 29.63 -12.35 18.01
C PHE A 925 29.92 -12.89 16.59
N LEU A 926 30.82 -13.87 16.46
CA LEU A 926 31.17 -14.47 15.17
C LEU A 926 30.02 -15.30 14.55
N TRP A 927 29.20 -15.93 15.38
CA TRP A 927 28.11 -16.83 14.96
C TRP A 927 26.83 -16.13 14.49
N GLN A 928 26.78 -14.79 14.53
CA GLN A 928 25.65 -14.05 13.95
C GLN A 928 25.51 -14.28 12.44
N ASP A 929 24.26 -14.33 11.97
CA ASP A 929 23.89 -14.72 10.59
C ASP A 929 24.28 -13.71 9.50
N ASN A 930 24.57 -12.45 9.86
CA ASN A 930 24.94 -11.42 8.90
C ASN A 930 26.24 -11.78 8.16
N ARG A 931 26.36 -11.45 6.88
CA ARG A 931 27.61 -11.75 6.14
C ARG A 931 28.67 -10.67 6.32
N SER A 932 28.26 -9.42 6.50
CA SER A 932 29.17 -8.29 6.69
C SER A 932 29.60 -8.13 8.14
N ILE A 933 30.89 -7.92 8.38
CA ILE A 933 31.45 -7.71 9.73
C ILE A 933 30.92 -6.42 10.34
N ILE A 934 30.75 -5.36 9.52
CA ILE A 934 30.17 -4.08 9.94
C ILE A 934 28.69 -4.25 10.30
N GLY A 935 27.94 -5.04 9.54
CA GLY A 935 26.55 -5.37 9.87
C GLY A 935 26.43 -6.21 11.15
N LYS A 936 27.38 -7.12 11.42
CA LYS A 936 27.46 -7.86 12.70
C LYS A 936 27.72 -6.92 13.88
N LEU A 937 28.74 -6.05 13.75
CA LEU A 937 29.05 -5.03 14.76
C LEU A 937 27.84 -4.14 15.02
N SER A 938 27.28 -3.57 13.97
CA SER A 938 26.10 -2.71 14.06
C SER A 938 24.94 -3.42 14.77
N ASN A 939 24.58 -4.65 14.39
CA ASN A 939 23.47 -5.36 15.04
C ASN A 939 23.77 -5.75 16.50
N TYR A 940 24.99 -6.18 16.81
CA TYR A 940 25.39 -6.56 18.18
C TYR A 940 25.44 -5.36 19.14
N PHE A 941 25.90 -4.20 18.65
CA PHE A 941 25.98 -2.97 19.43
C PHE A 941 24.64 -2.21 19.50
N ILE A 942 23.88 -2.12 18.41
CA ILE A 942 22.66 -1.30 18.35
C ILE A 942 21.48 -1.96 19.09
N LYS A 943 21.25 -3.28 18.92
CA LYS A 943 20.08 -3.93 19.53
C LYS A 943 20.15 -4.00 21.06
N ASN A 944 21.35 -4.07 21.65
CA ASN A 944 21.55 -4.26 23.09
C ASN A 944 22.71 -3.40 23.66
N LEU A 945 22.80 -2.13 23.23
CA LEU A 945 23.90 -1.22 23.58
C LEU A 945 24.26 -1.24 25.06
N PHE A 946 23.29 -1.09 25.95
CA PHE A 946 23.51 -1.05 27.40
C PHE A 946 24.16 -2.34 27.94
N VAL A 947 23.64 -3.51 27.54
CA VAL A 947 24.16 -4.81 28.00
C VAL A 947 25.53 -5.07 27.40
N THR A 948 25.72 -4.77 26.11
CA THR A 948 27.01 -4.92 25.43
C THR A 948 28.08 -4.02 26.04
N LEU A 949 27.74 -2.77 26.40
CA LEU A 949 28.63 -1.86 27.11
C LEU A 949 29.02 -2.43 28.48
N ILE A 950 28.07 -2.92 29.28
CA ILE A 950 28.35 -3.56 30.57
C ILE A 950 29.33 -4.74 30.41
N ARG A 951 29.11 -5.60 29.40
CA ARG A 951 30.00 -6.75 29.13
C ARG A 951 31.41 -6.32 28.74
N ILE A 952 31.55 -5.33 27.85
CA ILE A 952 32.86 -4.85 27.39
C ILE A 952 33.60 -4.16 28.55
N THR A 953 32.90 -3.31 29.30
CA THR A 953 33.46 -2.60 30.45
C THR A 953 33.95 -3.58 31.53
N SER A 954 33.22 -4.66 31.84
CA SER A 954 33.68 -5.66 32.80
C SER A 954 34.97 -6.37 32.36
N TYR A 955 35.09 -6.72 31.07
CA TYR A 955 36.35 -7.32 30.61
C TYR A 955 37.53 -6.35 30.65
N ILE A 956 37.30 -5.10 30.22
CA ILE A 956 38.36 -4.08 30.22
C ILE A 956 38.85 -3.81 31.65
N LEU A 957 37.95 -3.58 32.60
CA LEU A 957 38.32 -3.29 33.99
C LEU A 957 39.02 -4.50 34.65
N PHE A 958 38.55 -5.73 34.40
CA PHE A 958 39.20 -6.93 34.88
C PHE A 958 40.65 -7.07 34.39
N TYR A 959 40.88 -6.93 33.08
CA TYR A 959 42.22 -7.02 32.52
C TYR A 959 43.10 -5.84 32.92
N MET A 960 42.57 -4.62 32.99
CA MET A 960 43.30 -3.45 33.48
C MET A 960 43.75 -3.64 34.93
N GLY A 961 42.85 -4.08 35.82
CA GLY A 961 43.16 -4.38 37.22
C GLY A 961 44.17 -5.52 37.36
N SER A 962 44.03 -6.58 36.56
CA SER A 962 44.95 -7.73 36.56
C SER A 962 46.34 -7.37 35.98
N ILE A 963 46.42 -6.54 34.95
CA ILE A 963 47.69 -6.08 34.36
C ILE A 963 48.41 -5.13 35.31
N LEU A 964 47.69 -4.21 35.96
CA LEU A 964 48.25 -3.31 36.99
C LEU A 964 48.82 -4.12 38.16
N LEU A 965 48.11 -5.18 38.56
CA LEU A 965 48.57 -6.12 39.58
C LEU A 965 49.82 -6.90 39.12
N PHE A 966 49.89 -7.33 37.85
CA PHE A 966 51.03 -8.08 37.30
C PHE A 966 52.29 -7.22 37.08
N THR A 967 52.12 -5.97 36.65
CA THR A 967 53.23 -5.10 36.20
C THR A 967 53.82 -4.23 37.31
N TYR A 968 53.02 -3.81 38.31
CA TYR A 968 53.43 -2.83 39.33
C TYR A 968 53.30 -3.35 40.78
N ALA A 969 53.39 -4.66 40.97
CA ALA A 969 53.31 -5.35 42.25
C ALA A 969 54.31 -4.88 43.34
N SER A 970 55.26 -4.00 43.02
CA SER A 970 56.26 -3.49 43.96
C SER A 970 55.94 -2.14 44.63
N THR A 971 54.79 -1.51 44.32
CA THR A 971 54.40 -0.20 44.90
C THR A 971 53.03 -0.27 45.58
N ASP A 972 52.95 0.14 46.86
CA ASP A 972 51.74 0.03 47.69
C ASP A 972 50.55 0.89 47.18
N GLU A 973 50.83 2.02 46.53
CA GLU A 973 49.79 2.89 45.96
C GLU A 973 49.08 2.24 44.76
N ASN A 974 49.85 1.65 43.83
CA ASN A 974 49.29 0.99 42.64
C ASN A 974 48.52 -0.28 42.99
N LEU A 975 48.90 -0.98 44.07
CA LEU A 975 48.15 -2.10 44.62
C LEU A 975 46.76 -1.66 45.11
N THR A 976 46.71 -0.52 45.78
CA THR A 976 45.45 0.07 46.26
C THR A 976 44.55 0.46 45.09
N VAL A 977 45.13 1.07 44.04
CA VAL A 977 44.40 1.40 42.81
C VAL A 977 43.88 0.16 42.10
N ALA A 978 44.70 -0.89 41.95
CA ALA A 978 44.28 -2.16 41.35
C ALA A 978 43.15 -2.84 42.16
N LYS A 979 43.20 -2.78 43.50
CA LYS A 979 42.12 -3.27 44.37
C LYS A 979 40.81 -2.54 44.13
N ILE A 980 40.87 -1.20 44.03
CA ILE A 980 39.69 -0.37 43.78
C ILE A 980 39.09 -0.69 42.40
N ILE A 981 39.93 -0.82 41.37
CA ILE A 981 39.48 -1.18 40.02
C ILE A 981 38.80 -2.56 40.01
N LEU A 982 39.41 -3.57 40.63
CA LEU A 982 38.83 -4.92 40.70
C LEU A 982 37.57 -4.97 41.60
N ALA A 983 37.47 -4.12 42.62
CA ALA A 983 36.26 -4.02 43.44
C ALA A 983 35.08 -3.43 42.65
N TYR A 984 35.30 -2.38 41.87
CA TYR A 984 34.29 -1.86 40.94
C TYR A 984 33.97 -2.86 39.83
N ASP A 985 34.97 -3.60 39.35
CA ASP A 985 34.74 -4.67 38.38
C ASP A 985 33.80 -5.74 38.96
N LEU A 986 34.04 -6.20 40.19
CA LEU A 986 33.16 -7.17 40.87
C LEU A 986 31.70 -6.70 40.94
N GLU A 987 31.46 -5.41 41.22
CA GLU A 987 30.12 -4.84 41.23
C GLU A 987 29.44 -4.96 39.84
N ILE A 988 30.17 -4.68 38.77
CA ILE A 988 29.66 -4.82 37.40
C ILE A 988 29.35 -6.29 37.09
N TRP A 989 30.16 -7.24 37.56
CA TRP A 989 29.86 -8.67 37.45
C TRP A 989 28.59 -9.05 38.24
N TYR A 990 28.34 -8.48 39.42
CA TYR A 990 27.06 -8.68 40.13
C TYR A 990 25.86 -8.11 39.34
N ILE A 991 25.97 -6.90 38.77
CA ILE A 991 24.92 -6.32 37.94
C ILE A 991 24.66 -7.20 36.70
N ARG A 992 25.72 -7.74 36.07
CA ARG A 992 25.61 -8.67 34.94
C ARG A 992 24.85 -9.96 35.31
N SER A 993 24.88 -10.38 36.58
CA SER A 993 24.11 -11.55 37.06
C SER A 993 22.58 -11.37 36.93
N LEU A 994 22.07 -10.13 36.98
CA LEU A 994 20.64 -9.85 36.86
C LEU A 994 20.06 -10.30 35.51
N ALA A 995 20.91 -10.43 34.48
CA ALA A 995 20.51 -10.94 33.17
C ALA A 995 19.94 -12.37 33.24
N PHE A 996 20.37 -13.21 34.20
CA PHE A 996 19.83 -14.56 34.40
C PHE A 996 18.38 -14.55 34.91
N LEU A 997 17.98 -13.52 35.66
CA LEU A 997 16.60 -13.35 36.14
C LEU A 997 15.64 -12.99 35.00
N GLY A 998 16.17 -12.55 33.85
CA GLY A 998 15.39 -12.23 32.65
C GLY A 998 14.57 -13.40 32.10
N VAL A 999 14.99 -14.63 32.35
CA VAL A 999 14.33 -15.87 31.86
C VAL A 999 13.08 -16.20 32.66
N LEU A 1000 13.03 -15.78 33.92
CA LEU A 1000 11.93 -16.12 34.82
C LEU A 1000 10.68 -15.35 34.41
N ARG A 1001 9.59 -16.06 34.16
CA ARG A 1001 8.29 -15.49 33.75
C ARG A 1001 7.80 -14.33 34.64
N LYS A 1002 8.10 -14.37 35.94
CA LYS A 1002 7.69 -13.33 36.90
C LYS A 1002 8.67 -12.16 37.03
N MET A 1003 9.97 -12.38 36.79
CA MET A 1003 11.02 -11.36 37.00
C MET A 1003 11.46 -10.68 35.70
N GLY A 1004 11.34 -11.38 34.56
CA GLY A 1004 11.78 -10.88 33.27
C GLY A 1004 11.08 -9.59 32.83
N PRO A 1005 9.74 -9.51 32.84
CA PRO A 1005 9.02 -8.26 32.51
C PRO A 1005 9.47 -7.10 33.41
N LYS A 1006 9.66 -7.34 34.71
CA LYS A 1006 10.14 -6.32 35.66
C LYS A 1006 11.55 -5.82 35.34
N LEU A 1007 12.45 -6.68 34.88
CA LEU A 1007 13.80 -6.26 34.45
C LEU A 1007 13.73 -5.37 33.19
N VAL A 1008 12.83 -5.67 32.26
CA VAL A 1008 12.57 -4.84 31.07
C VAL A 1008 11.99 -3.47 31.48
N MET A 1009 11.12 -3.42 32.49
CA MET A 1009 10.60 -2.16 33.06
C MET A 1009 11.71 -1.32 33.67
N ILE A 1010 12.54 -1.91 34.54
CA ILE A 1010 13.67 -1.22 35.18
C ILE A 1010 14.59 -0.62 34.09
N ARG A 1011 14.93 -1.39 33.05
CA ARG A 1011 15.77 -0.90 31.94
C ARG A 1011 15.18 0.33 31.25
N LYS A 1012 13.86 0.37 31.02
CA LYS A 1012 13.18 1.50 30.37
C LYS A 1012 13.11 2.72 31.31
N MET A 1013 12.81 2.51 32.59
CA MET A 1013 12.74 3.58 33.60
C MET A 1013 14.09 4.24 33.89
N LEU A 1014 15.20 3.51 33.70
CA LEU A 1014 16.55 4.08 33.86
C LEU A 1014 16.83 5.21 32.87
N ILE A 1015 16.18 5.23 31.69
CA ILE A 1015 16.34 6.31 30.71
C ILE A 1015 15.72 7.59 31.24
N ASP A 1016 14.51 7.51 31.80
CA ASP A 1016 13.82 8.65 32.40
C ASP A 1016 14.58 9.16 33.65
N LEU A 1017 15.11 8.22 34.45
CA LEU A 1017 15.96 8.54 35.61
C LEU A 1017 17.21 9.32 35.21
N PHE A 1018 17.84 9.03 34.08
CA PHE A 1018 19.07 9.72 33.65
C PHE A 1018 18.82 11.22 33.44
N PHE A 1019 17.76 11.59 32.71
CA PHE A 1019 17.39 12.99 32.50
C PHE A 1019 16.96 13.66 33.81
N PHE A 1020 16.26 12.93 34.68
CA PHE A 1020 15.84 13.48 35.96
C PHE A 1020 17.01 13.71 36.93
N THR A 1021 17.97 12.79 36.96
CA THR A 1021 19.18 12.90 37.79
C THR A 1021 20.01 14.13 37.42
N TYR A 1022 20.01 14.54 36.16
CA TYR A 1022 20.64 15.80 35.72
C TYR A 1022 19.98 17.04 36.37
N ILE A 1023 18.65 17.06 36.50
CA ILE A 1023 17.92 18.15 37.17
C ILE A 1023 18.24 18.17 38.67
N ILE A 1024 18.27 17.00 39.33
CA ILE A 1024 18.69 16.90 40.74
C ILE A 1024 20.14 17.38 40.91
N LEU A 1025 21.05 17.00 40.01
CA LEU A 1025 22.45 17.41 40.06
C LEU A 1025 22.61 18.94 39.99
N ILE A 1026 21.83 19.62 39.13
CA ILE A 1026 21.82 21.09 39.07
C ILE A 1026 21.36 21.69 40.41
N ALA A 1027 20.29 21.14 40.99
CA ALA A 1027 19.78 21.61 42.28
C ALA A 1027 20.79 21.37 43.42
N MET A 1028 21.49 20.22 43.42
CA MET A 1028 22.54 19.90 44.38
C MET A 1028 23.75 20.84 44.24
N ILE A 1029 24.21 21.12 43.02
CA ILE A 1029 25.33 22.05 42.80
C ILE A 1029 24.95 23.47 43.23
N ALA A 1030 23.74 23.92 42.88
CA ALA A 1030 23.27 25.26 43.24
C ALA A 1030 23.23 25.46 44.77
N TYR A 1031 22.70 24.48 45.50
CA TYR A 1031 22.70 24.50 46.96
C TYR A 1031 24.10 24.35 47.55
N GLY A 1032 24.92 23.41 47.05
CA GLY A 1032 26.27 23.17 47.54
C GLY A 1032 27.18 24.39 47.39
N VAL A 1033 27.06 25.12 46.28
CA VAL A 1033 27.84 26.36 46.07
C VAL A 1033 27.31 27.47 46.96
N ALA A 1034 25.99 27.63 47.08
CA ALA A 1034 25.38 28.66 47.92
C ALA A 1034 25.65 28.43 49.42
N SER A 1035 25.53 27.21 49.92
CA SER A 1035 25.85 26.84 51.31
C SER A 1035 27.33 27.05 51.59
N ARG A 1036 28.23 26.58 50.71
CA ARG A 1036 29.68 26.81 50.86
C ARG A 1036 30.07 28.28 50.84
N ALA A 1037 29.39 29.11 50.05
CA ALA A 1037 29.64 30.55 50.02
C ALA A 1037 29.18 31.28 51.30
N MET A 1038 28.20 30.72 52.03
CA MET A 1038 27.68 31.30 53.27
C MET A 1038 28.45 30.84 54.53
N TYR A 1039 29.13 29.69 54.48
CA TYR A 1039 30.03 29.26 55.56
C TYR A 1039 31.28 30.13 55.59
N LYS A 1040 31.60 30.69 56.75
CA LYS A 1040 32.79 31.53 56.94
C LYS A 1040 34.05 30.67 56.85
N TYR A 1041 35.02 31.13 56.06
CA TYR A 1041 36.36 30.54 56.00
C TYR A 1041 37.06 30.79 57.35
N ASN A 1042 37.33 29.74 58.12
CA ASN A 1042 38.23 29.84 59.27
C ASN A 1042 39.66 29.68 58.77
N ASP A 1043 40.49 30.71 58.94
CA ASP A 1043 41.87 30.80 58.44
C ASP A 1043 42.88 29.87 59.15
N ASP A 1044 42.49 29.06 60.15
CA ASP A 1044 43.46 28.60 61.15
C ASP A 1044 43.89 27.11 61.16
N GLU A 1045 43.38 26.18 60.33
CA GLU A 1045 43.92 24.79 60.36
C GLU A 1045 44.12 24.04 59.02
N ASP A 1046 43.63 24.51 57.86
CA ASP A 1046 43.72 23.75 56.58
C ASP A 1046 44.40 24.54 55.45
N ASN A 1047 45.58 25.14 55.70
CA ASN A 1047 46.33 25.91 54.69
C ASN A 1047 46.98 25.06 53.56
N ASP A 1048 46.80 23.74 53.54
CA ASP A 1048 47.20 22.85 52.42
C ASP A 1048 46.06 22.51 51.45
N ASP A 1049 44.80 22.86 51.74
CA ASP A 1049 43.63 22.53 50.91
C ASP A 1049 43.21 23.66 49.94
N LEU A 1050 43.98 24.75 49.88
CA LEU A 1050 43.82 25.86 48.94
C LEU A 1050 44.54 25.63 47.60
N ILE A 1051 44.72 24.39 47.21
CA ILE A 1051 44.94 24.06 45.79
C ILE A 1051 43.56 23.86 45.19
N PHE A 1052 43.34 24.42 44.00
CA PHE A 1052 42.13 24.26 43.18
C PHE A 1052 41.98 22.79 42.68
N ASP A 1053 42.15 21.83 43.58
CA ASP A 1053 42.00 20.42 43.32
C ASP A 1053 40.50 20.10 43.28
N GLY A 1054 40.04 19.55 42.15
CA GLY A 1054 38.64 19.17 41.98
C GLY A 1054 38.12 18.21 43.08
N ARG A 1055 39.02 17.57 43.84
CA ARG A 1055 38.70 16.69 44.96
C ARG A 1055 38.18 17.44 46.19
N SER A 1056 38.76 18.59 46.54
CA SER A 1056 38.30 19.39 47.69
C SER A 1056 36.94 20.03 47.35
N ILE A 1057 36.78 20.56 46.14
CA ILE A 1057 35.52 21.11 45.64
C ILE A 1057 34.41 20.04 45.70
N PHE A 1058 34.66 18.83 45.19
CA PHE A 1058 33.68 17.75 45.23
C PHE A 1058 33.28 17.35 46.66
N ARG A 1059 34.26 17.24 47.56
CA ARG A 1059 34.05 16.87 48.97
C ARG A 1059 33.26 17.92 49.75
N HIS A 1060 33.48 19.20 49.49
CA HIS A 1060 32.84 20.28 50.27
C HIS A 1060 31.54 20.82 49.67
N VAL A 1061 31.32 20.68 48.35
CA VAL A 1061 30.14 21.23 47.66
C VAL A 1061 29.08 20.15 47.42
N LEU A 1062 29.47 19.01 46.85
CA LEU A 1062 28.52 17.99 46.39
C LEU A 1062 28.17 16.97 47.47
N TYR A 1063 29.15 16.56 48.28
CA TYR A 1063 28.95 15.51 49.29
C TYR A 1063 27.89 15.91 50.35
N PRO A 1064 27.93 17.10 50.97
CA PRO A 1064 26.92 17.48 51.97
C PRO A 1064 25.51 17.57 51.36
N SER A 1065 25.42 18.20 50.18
CA SER A 1065 24.16 18.35 49.40
C SER A 1065 23.52 17.02 49.04
N TYR A 1066 24.33 15.98 48.78
CA TYR A 1066 23.85 14.63 48.47
C TYR A 1066 23.26 13.92 49.70
N TYR A 1067 23.94 13.94 50.85
CA TYR A 1067 23.40 13.32 52.09
C TYR A 1067 22.15 14.02 52.61
N LEU A 1068 22.03 15.32 52.32
CA LEU A 1068 20.83 16.09 52.63
C LEU A 1068 19.58 15.58 51.88
N MET A 1069 19.74 15.09 50.64
CA MET A 1069 18.63 14.46 49.89
C MET A 1069 18.09 13.22 50.63
N TYR A 1070 18.95 12.48 51.35
CA TYR A 1070 18.54 11.33 52.16
C TYR A 1070 18.07 11.70 53.57
N GLY A 1071 18.00 13.01 53.89
CA GLY A 1071 17.53 13.51 55.18
C GLY A 1071 18.59 13.52 56.28
N SER A 1072 19.87 13.32 55.97
CA SER A 1072 20.95 13.49 56.96
C SER A 1072 21.36 14.97 57.05
N THR A 1073 20.83 15.66 58.06
CA THR A 1073 21.11 17.08 58.33
C THR A 1073 22.23 17.29 59.37
N GLU A 1074 22.81 16.22 59.92
CA GLU A 1074 23.76 16.26 61.04
C GLU A 1074 24.98 17.15 60.73
N ASN A 1075 25.60 16.95 59.57
CA ASN A 1075 26.78 17.72 59.15
C ASN A 1075 26.49 19.23 58.98
N GLU A 1076 25.26 19.60 58.63
CA GLU A 1076 24.87 21.00 58.44
C GLU A 1076 24.40 21.66 59.71
N LEU A 1077 23.72 20.92 60.60
CA LEU A 1077 23.41 21.36 61.96
C LEU A 1077 24.70 21.62 62.76
N GLU A 1078 25.70 20.76 62.63
CA GLU A 1078 27.04 20.98 63.22
C GLU A 1078 27.81 22.13 62.58
N ALA A 1079 27.54 22.45 61.31
CA ALA A 1079 28.12 23.61 60.64
C ALA A 1079 27.43 24.93 61.05
N LEU A 1080 26.11 24.89 61.28
CA LEU A 1080 25.32 25.98 61.83
C LEU A 1080 25.74 26.33 63.26
N ASP A 1081 25.98 25.34 64.11
CA ASP A 1081 26.46 25.53 65.49
C ASP A 1081 27.87 26.16 65.56
N ARG A 1082 28.66 26.04 64.49
CA ARG A 1082 30.01 26.63 64.37
C ARG A 1082 30.02 28.06 63.82
N ASN A 1083 28.94 28.54 63.20
CA ASN A 1083 28.82 29.90 62.68
C ASN A 1083 28.45 30.89 63.81
N ARG A 1084 29.30 31.89 64.08
CA ARG A 1084 29.07 32.89 65.14
C ARG A 1084 28.15 34.06 64.73
N ASP A 1085 27.85 34.21 63.44
CA ASP A 1085 27.06 35.32 62.89
C ASP A 1085 25.58 34.89 62.74
N LEU A 1086 24.66 35.55 63.46
CA LEU A 1086 23.23 35.19 63.50
C LEU A 1086 22.55 35.30 62.13
N ASP A 1087 22.95 36.29 61.32
CA ASP A 1087 22.34 36.56 60.02
C ASP A 1087 22.68 35.46 58.98
N THR A 1088 23.90 34.93 59.01
CA THR A 1088 24.31 33.84 58.11
C THR A 1088 23.72 32.51 58.54
N ALA A 1089 23.56 32.27 59.85
CA ALA A 1089 22.85 31.10 60.38
C ALA A 1089 21.37 31.09 59.99
N ILE A 1090 20.67 32.22 60.08
CA ILE A 1090 19.27 32.33 59.64
C ILE A 1090 19.16 32.16 58.11
N ALA A 1091 20.04 32.78 57.34
CA ALA A 1091 20.04 32.65 55.88
C ALA A 1091 20.31 31.22 55.41
N THR A 1092 21.23 30.51 56.07
CA THR A 1092 21.54 29.09 55.77
C THR A 1092 20.40 28.15 56.18
N GLN A 1093 19.72 28.40 57.31
CA GLN A 1093 18.50 27.66 57.69
C GLN A 1093 17.35 27.87 56.68
N ILE A 1094 17.17 29.09 56.18
CA ILE A 1094 16.17 29.38 55.13
C ILE A 1094 16.55 28.67 53.83
N LEU A 1095 17.82 28.71 53.43
CA LEU A 1095 18.33 28.05 52.24
C LEU A 1095 18.16 26.52 52.34
N LEU A 1096 18.45 25.93 53.50
CA LEU A 1096 18.21 24.52 53.82
C LEU A 1096 16.72 24.16 53.70
N ALA A 1097 15.83 24.96 54.31
CA ALA A 1097 14.39 24.74 54.22
C ALA A 1097 13.87 24.81 52.77
N PHE A 1098 14.37 25.77 51.99
CA PHE A 1098 14.03 25.90 50.57
C PHE A 1098 14.54 24.70 49.76
N HIS A 1099 15.77 24.25 50.02
CA HIS A 1099 16.34 23.08 49.36
C HIS A 1099 15.56 21.81 49.68
N MET A 1100 15.19 21.58 50.95
CA MET A 1100 14.38 20.44 51.37
C MET A 1100 12.98 20.46 50.73
N LEU A 1101 12.35 21.63 50.64
CA LEU A 1101 11.08 21.77 49.94
C LEU A 1101 11.23 21.46 48.45
N PHE A 1102 12.24 22.06 47.80
CA PHE A 1102 12.40 21.95 46.36
C PHE A 1102 12.86 20.55 45.92
N VAL A 1103 13.88 19.98 46.56
CA VAL A 1103 14.41 18.65 46.21
C VAL A 1103 13.52 17.55 46.78
N ASN A 1104 13.27 17.53 48.08
CA ASN A 1104 12.66 16.37 48.73
C ASN A 1104 11.13 16.34 48.59
N ILE A 1105 10.46 17.50 48.63
CA ILE A 1105 9.00 17.56 48.48
C ILE A 1105 8.59 17.69 47.02
N LEU A 1106 9.25 18.52 46.22
CA LEU A 1106 8.85 18.75 44.82
C LEU A 1106 9.50 17.74 43.87
N LEU A 1107 10.84 17.70 43.78
CA LEU A 1107 11.53 16.89 42.75
C LEU A 1107 11.35 15.38 43.00
N ILE A 1108 11.53 14.87 44.22
CA ILE A 1108 11.35 13.42 44.50
C ILE A 1108 9.90 12.99 44.22
N ASN A 1109 8.88 13.76 44.61
CA ASN A 1109 7.49 13.41 44.31
C ASN A 1109 7.18 13.46 42.81
N LEU A 1110 7.79 14.39 42.06
CA LEU A 1110 7.69 14.41 40.60
C LEU A 1110 8.36 13.18 39.97
N LEU A 1111 9.47 12.70 40.51
CA LEU A 1111 10.11 11.44 40.08
C LEU A 1111 9.19 10.24 40.31
N ILE A 1112 8.53 10.18 41.47
CA ILE A 1112 7.55 9.11 41.77
C ILE A 1112 6.38 9.16 40.79
N ALA A 1113 5.87 10.36 40.47
CA ALA A 1113 4.80 10.53 39.49
C ALA A 1113 5.22 10.11 38.08
N MET A 1114 6.43 10.51 37.65
CA MET A 1114 7.01 10.14 36.36
C MET A 1114 7.19 8.61 36.27
N PHE A 1115 7.74 7.98 37.31
CA PHE A 1115 7.86 6.52 37.38
C PHE A 1115 6.51 5.81 37.40
N SER A 1116 5.49 6.37 38.04
CA SER A 1116 4.15 5.78 38.04
C SER A 1116 3.53 5.80 36.64
N TYR A 1117 3.66 6.91 35.91
CA TYR A 1117 3.20 7.02 34.53
C TYR A 1117 3.98 6.09 33.58
N THR A 1118 5.30 6.05 33.70
CA THR A 1118 6.14 5.19 32.85
C THR A 1118 5.94 3.71 33.21
N PHE A 1119 5.67 3.37 34.47
CA PHE A 1119 5.29 2.03 34.89
C PHE A 1119 4.01 1.55 34.20
N GLU A 1120 2.94 2.34 34.27
CA GLU A 1120 1.63 1.95 33.73
C GLU A 1120 1.69 1.78 32.20
N THR A 1121 2.31 2.73 31.50
CA THR A 1121 2.48 2.66 30.04
C THR A 1121 3.34 1.48 29.60
N VAL A 1122 4.41 1.19 30.35
CA VAL A 1122 5.33 0.10 30.01
C VAL A 1122 4.75 -1.27 30.36
N GLN A 1123 3.98 -1.41 31.45
CA GLN A 1123 3.37 -2.69 31.90
C GLN A 1123 2.47 -3.32 30.83
N ASN A 1124 1.70 -2.50 30.10
CA ASN A 1124 0.79 -2.99 29.07
C ASN A 1124 1.52 -3.63 27.87
N GLN A 1125 2.79 -3.29 27.66
CA GLN A 1125 3.60 -3.78 26.53
C GLN A 1125 4.71 -4.75 26.96
N THR A 1126 5.07 -4.79 28.25
CA THR A 1126 6.21 -5.57 28.74
C THR A 1126 6.07 -7.04 28.54
N ASP A 1127 4.85 -7.57 28.64
CA ASP A 1127 4.63 -9.01 28.49
C ASP A 1127 4.96 -9.43 27.06
N HIS A 1128 4.46 -8.72 26.05
CA HIS A 1128 4.80 -8.97 24.64
C HIS A 1128 6.30 -8.82 24.37
N VAL A 1129 6.93 -7.76 24.92
CA VAL A 1129 8.37 -7.54 24.80
C VAL A 1129 9.18 -8.67 25.46
N TRP A 1130 8.73 -9.16 26.62
CA TRP A 1130 9.41 -10.25 27.32
C TRP A 1130 9.33 -11.57 26.54
N HIS A 1131 8.17 -11.92 25.98
CA HIS A 1131 8.04 -13.11 25.12
C HIS A 1131 8.98 -13.02 23.90
N TYR A 1132 9.15 -11.82 23.34
CA TYR A 1132 10.11 -11.58 22.25
C TYR A 1132 11.58 -11.70 22.69
N GLU A 1133 11.96 -11.09 23.81
CA GLU A 1133 13.32 -11.21 24.37
C GLU A 1133 13.65 -12.66 24.75
N ARG A 1134 12.64 -13.41 25.21
CA ARG A 1134 12.74 -14.83 25.51
C ARG A 1134 13.14 -15.66 24.28
N TYR A 1135 12.62 -15.36 23.10
CA TYR A 1135 13.06 -16.02 21.86
C TYR A 1135 14.56 -15.84 21.63
N SER A 1136 15.04 -14.59 21.70
CA SER A 1136 16.46 -14.26 21.52
C SER A 1136 17.34 -15.03 22.51
N PHE A 1137 16.88 -15.09 23.76
CA PHE A 1137 17.54 -15.83 24.84
C PHE A 1137 17.59 -17.34 24.57
N ILE A 1138 16.46 -17.98 24.25
CA ILE A 1138 16.42 -19.43 23.98
C ILE A 1138 17.33 -19.78 22.81
N ARG A 1139 17.30 -18.97 21.74
CA ARG A 1139 18.16 -19.14 20.57
C ARG A 1139 19.64 -19.05 20.93
N GLU A 1140 20.03 -18.12 21.81
CA GLU A 1140 21.40 -18.00 22.30
C GLU A 1140 21.86 -19.30 23.00
N TYR A 1141 21.08 -19.80 23.98
CA TYR A 1141 21.44 -20.99 24.75
C TYR A 1141 21.34 -22.29 23.97
N PHE A 1142 20.48 -22.35 22.95
CA PHE A 1142 20.41 -23.49 22.05
C PHE A 1142 21.75 -23.73 21.31
N HIS A 1143 22.38 -22.66 20.82
CA HIS A 1143 23.67 -22.71 20.12
C HIS A 1143 24.91 -22.74 21.03
N ARG A 1144 24.73 -22.63 22.35
CA ARG A 1144 25.83 -22.78 23.30
C ARG A 1144 26.29 -24.24 23.39
N SER A 1145 27.59 -24.39 23.63
CA SER A 1145 28.19 -25.68 23.94
C SER A 1145 27.64 -26.23 25.26
N PRO A 1146 27.55 -27.56 25.40
CA PRO A 1146 27.01 -28.19 26.61
C PRO A 1146 27.94 -28.10 27.83
N LEU A 1147 29.23 -27.78 27.62
CA LEU A 1147 30.23 -27.72 28.69
C LEU A 1147 30.20 -26.36 29.41
N PHE A 1148 30.39 -26.38 30.72
CA PHE A 1148 30.39 -25.21 31.58
C PHE A 1148 31.71 -24.41 31.49
N PRO A 1149 31.70 -23.09 31.78
CA PRO A 1149 32.80 -22.13 31.55
C PRO A 1149 34.25 -22.57 31.86
N PRO A 1150 34.60 -23.30 32.94
CA PRO A 1150 35.98 -23.78 33.11
C PRO A 1150 36.40 -24.87 32.10
N PHE A 1151 35.46 -25.67 31.57
CA PHE A 1151 35.74 -26.75 30.61
C PHE A 1151 35.34 -26.41 29.17
N ILE A 1152 34.74 -25.24 28.94
CA ILE A 1152 34.34 -24.77 27.61
C ILE A 1152 35.54 -24.63 26.66
N ILE A 1153 36.74 -24.40 27.22
CA ILE A 1153 38.01 -24.38 26.47
C ILE A 1153 38.16 -25.63 25.61
N ILE A 1154 37.81 -26.80 26.15
CA ILE A 1154 37.92 -28.07 25.43
C ILE A 1154 36.98 -28.07 24.22
N SER A 1155 35.76 -27.54 24.37
CA SER A 1155 34.82 -27.37 23.26
C SER A 1155 35.38 -26.41 22.20
N HIS A 1156 35.92 -25.27 22.61
CA HIS A 1156 36.50 -24.29 21.69
C HIS A 1156 37.72 -24.85 20.96
N LEU A 1157 38.59 -25.59 21.65
CA LEU A 1157 39.73 -26.27 21.05
C LEU A 1157 39.26 -27.33 20.04
N ILE A 1158 38.24 -28.13 20.35
CA ILE A 1158 37.68 -29.11 19.40
C ILE A 1158 37.08 -28.40 18.17
N GLU A 1159 36.35 -27.30 18.36
CA GLU A 1159 35.78 -26.52 17.25
C GLU A 1159 36.85 -25.83 16.40
N LEU A 1160 37.88 -25.29 17.03
CA LEU A 1160 39.03 -24.67 16.37
C LEU A 1160 39.85 -25.70 15.61
N ILE A 1161 40.10 -26.88 16.19
CA ILE A 1161 40.74 -28.01 15.51
C ILE A 1161 39.88 -28.46 14.33
N LYS A 1162 38.56 -28.62 14.49
CA LYS A 1162 37.65 -28.91 13.37
C LYS A 1162 37.69 -27.82 12.29
N PHE A 1163 37.81 -26.56 12.68
CA PHE A 1163 37.90 -25.43 11.75
C PHE A 1163 39.24 -25.43 10.99
N LEU A 1164 40.36 -25.64 11.68
CA LEU A 1164 41.69 -25.77 11.08
C LEU A 1164 41.78 -27.00 10.16
N ILE A 1165 41.23 -28.15 10.58
CA ILE A 1165 41.12 -29.34 9.74
C ILE A 1165 40.27 -29.07 8.50
N ARG A 1166 39.17 -28.30 8.61
CA ARG A 1166 38.33 -27.90 7.45
C ARG A 1166 39.03 -26.90 6.52
N LEU A 1167 39.91 -26.04 7.04
CA LEU A 1167 40.73 -25.14 6.23
C LEU A 1167 41.83 -25.91 5.47
N CYS A 1168 42.39 -26.96 6.09
CA CYS A 1168 43.38 -27.84 5.47
C CYS A 1168 42.75 -28.86 4.50
N GLN A 1169 41.53 -29.35 4.77
CA GLN A 1169 40.77 -30.23 3.89
C GLN A 1169 39.93 -29.39 2.91
N LYS A 1170 40.55 -28.90 1.83
CA LYS A 1170 39.78 -28.40 0.68
C LYS A 1170 38.93 -29.56 0.14
N ARG A 1171 37.61 -29.46 0.37
CA ARG A 1171 36.52 -30.19 -0.30
C ARG A 1171 36.24 -31.62 0.22
N ASN A 1172 35.56 -31.72 1.36
CA ASN A 1172 34.27 -32.44 1.45
C ASN A 1172 33.62 -32.25 2.84
N ASN A 1173 32.29 -32.26 2.85
CA ASN A 1173 31.38 -32.21 4.00
C ASN A 1173 31.06 -30.84 4.64
N SER A 1174 30.14 -30.14 3.98
CA SER A 1174 29.21 -29.13 4.50
C SER A 1174 28.13 -29.69 5.45
N ASN A 1175 28.29 -30.91 5.98
CA ASN A 1175 27.22 -31.62 6.71
C ASN A 1175 27.19 -31.37 8.23
N MET A 1176 28.20 -30.74 8.81
CA MET A 1176 28.20 -30.44 10.26
C MET A 1176 27.59 -29.08 10.64
N LYS A 1177 27.54 -28.08 9.73
CA LYS A 1177 26.77 -26.84 9.98
C LYS A 1177 25.25 -27.05 9.89
N LYS A 1178 24.80 -28.18 9.32
CA LYS A 1178 23.39 -28.46 9.03
C LYS A 1178 22.59 -29.07 10.19
N ASN A 1179 23.24 -29.65 11.21
CA ASN A 1179 22.50 -30.31 12.30
C ASN A 1179 22.11 -29.36 13.44
N GLN A 1180 22.74 -28.20 13.57
CA GLN A 1180 22.46 -27.24 14.65
C GLN A 1180 21.45 -26.14 14.26
N THR A 1181 21.08 -25.99 12.99
CA THR A 1181 20.06 -25.01 12.54
C THR A 1181 18.70 -25.64 12.24
N LYS A 1182 18.58 -26.98 12.33
CA LYS A 1182 17.37 -27.74 11.97
C LYS A 1182 16.17 -27.52 12.92
N ILE A 1183 16.39 -27.13 14.18
CA ILE A 1183 15.30 -27.02 15.17
C ILE A 1183 14.52 -25.71 15.03
N PHE A 1184 15.19 -24.59 14.73
CA PHE A 1184 14.53 -23.31 14.44
C PHE A 1184 14.18 -23.13 12.95
N LYS A 1185 14.54 -24.11 12.12
CA LYS A 1185 14.27 -24.11 10.68
C LYS A 1185 14.09 -25.53 10.18
N MET A 1186 12.84 -25.93 10.02
CA MET A 1186 12.47 -27.25 9.54
C MET A 1186 12.38 -27.22 8.03
N ILE A 1187 13.22 -28.02 7.38
CA ILE A 1187 13.13 -28.26 5.93
C ILE A 1187 12.23 -29.47 5.77
N ALA A 1188 11.22 -29.37 4.90
CA ALA A 1188 10.33 -30.48 4.59
C ALA A 1188 11.14 -31.73 4.20
N ALA A 1189 10.72 -32.89 4.71
CA ALA A 1189 11.41 -34.14 4.44
C ALA A 1189 11.31 -34.52 2.94
N ASN A 1190 10.11 -34.35 2.37
CA ASN A 1190 9.76 -34.56 0.97
C ASN A 1190 8.82 -33.43 0.47
N HIS A 1191 8.65 -33.30 -0.85
CA HIS A 1191 7.78 -32.29 -1.48
C HIS A 1191 6.32 -32.38 -1.03
N GLU A 1192 5.82 -33.60 -0.82
CA GLU A 1192 4.45 -33.87 -0.35
C GLU A 1192 4.16 -33.25 1.03
N VAL A 1193 5.15 -33.24 1.93
CA VAL A 1193 4.98 -32.67 3.29
C VAL A 1193 4.86 -31.14 3.25
N ASP A 1194 5.63 -30.47 2.37
CA ASP A 1194 5.54 -29.01 2.21
C ASP A 1194 4.19 -28.59 1.59
N LYS A 1195 3.68 -29.45 0.69
CA LYS A 1195 2.34 -29.31 0.12
C LYS A 1195 1.26 -29.50 1.17
N ASP A 1196 1.33 -30.55 1.98
CA ASP A 1196 0.37 -30.80 3.08
C ASP A 1196 0.29 -29.62 4.06
N TRP A 1197 1.42 -29.01 4.40
CA TRP A 1197 1.46 -27.80 5.24
C TRP A 1197 0.77 -26.61 4.56
N SER A 1198 1.02 -26.40 3.27
CA SER A 1198 0.49 -25.26 2.52
C SER A 1198 -1.02 -25.41 2.23
N GLU A 1199 -1.48 -26.63 1.96
CA GLU A 1199 -2.90 -26.95 1.84
C GLU A 1199 -3.64 -26.79 3.18
N PHE A 1200 -3.04 -27.23 4.28
CA PHE A 1200 -3.60 -27.02 5.62
C PHE A 1200 -3.69 -25.53 5.98
N GLU A 1201 -2.64 -24.75 5.74
CA GLU A 1201 -2.65 -23.30 5.96
C GLU A 1201 -3.75 -22.62 5.11
N SER A 1202 -3.83 -22.94 3.83
CA SER A 1202 -4.86 -22.41 2.93
C SER A 1202 -6.27 -22.78 3.41
N TYR A 1203 -6.48 -24.03 3.83
CA TYR A 1203 -7.76 -24.49 4.34
C TYR A 1203 -8.18 -23.74 5.62
N ALA A 1204 -7.30 -23.69 6.62
CA ALA A 1204 -7.57 -23.03 7.91
C ALA A 1204 -7.85 -21.53 7.73
N THR A 1205 -7.03 -20.85 6.90
CA THR A 1205 -7.17 -19.42 6.66
C THR A 1205 -8.37 -19.07 5.77
N ASN A 1206 -8.77 -19.93 4.82
CA ASN A 1206 -10.01 -19.73 4.06
C ASN A 1206 -11.25 -19.80 4.94
N LEU A 1207 -11.25 -20.71 5.92
CA LEU A 1207 -12.33 -20.76 6.90
C LEU A 1207 -12.35 -19.50 7.78
N TYR A 1208 -11.18 -18.97 8.15
CA TYR A 1208 -11.07 -17.67 8.82
C TYR A 1208 -11.65 -16.53 8.00
N VAL A 1209 -11.28 -16.40 6.73
CA VAL A 1209 -11.82 -15.32 5.87
C VAL A 1209 -13.35 -15.42 5.77
N ARG A 1210 -13.91 -16.63 5.65
CA ARG A 1210 -15.37 -16.84 5.65
C ARG A 1210 -16.03 -16.47 6.98
N THR A 1211 -15.41 -16.82 8.11
CA THR A 1211 -15.92 -16.50 9.45
C THR A 1211 -15.78 -15.01 9.79
N LYS A 1212 -14.70 -14.35 9.35
CA LYS A 1212 -14.53 -12.90 9.51
C LYS A 1212 -15.47 -12.11 8.61
N VAL A 1213 -15.73 -12.54 7.37
CA VAL A 1213 -16.73 -11.89 6.49
C VAL A 1213 -18.15 -12.04 7.06
N SER A 1214 -18.47 -13.17 7.70
CA SER A 1214 -19.75 -13.37 8.40
C SER A 1214 -19.81 -12.74 9.81
N GLY A 1215 -18.67 -12.55 10.46
CA GLY A 1215 -18.56 -11.87 11.75
C GLY A 1215 -18.52 -10.34 11.64
N THR A 1216 -17.82 -9.78 10.65
CA THR A 1216 -17.81 -8.34 10.39
C THR A 1216 -19.19 -7.82 9.99
N SER A 1217 -19.95 -8.59 9.21
CA SER A 1217 -21.37 -8.29 8.95
C SER A 1217 -22.25 -8.28 10.21
N SER A 1218 -21.75 -8.78 11.35
CA SER A 1218 -22.45 -8.79 12.64
C SER A 1218 -22.00 -7.71 13.64
N SER A 1219 -20.73 -7.24 13.65
CA SER A 1219 -20.19 -6.54 14.84
C SER A 1219 -19.60 -5.12 14.68
N SER A 1220 -19.50 -4.50 13.50
CA SER A 1220 -19.26 -3.03 13.42
C SER A 1220 -19.36 -2.43 12.01
N THR A 1221 -19.19 -3.24 10.96
CA THR A 1221 -19.62 -2.82 9.63
C THR A 1221 -21.15 -2.82 9.52
N THR A 1222 -21.89 -3.25 10.53
CA THR A 1222 -23.31 -2.96 10.65
C THR A 1222 -23.61 -1.48 10.59
N ILE A 1223 -22.70 -0.52 10.88
CA ILE A 1223 -23.01 0.92 10.75
C ILE A 1223 -22.74 1.47 9.34
N VAL A 1224 -21.75 0.95 8.61
CA VAL A 1224 -21.47 1.34 7.21
C VAL A 1224 -22.34 0.54 6.24
N SER A 1225 -22.57 -0.74 6.53
CA SER A 1225 -23.57 -1.59 5.88
C SER A 1225 -24.99 -1.29 6.34
N SER A 1226 -25.24 -0.75 7.55
CA SER A 1226 -26.52 -0.10 7.85
C SER A 1226 -26.59 1.29 7.31
N ARG A 1227 -25.51 2.04 7.03
CA ARG A 1227 -25.63 3.29 6.27
C ARG A 1227 -26.03 2.97 4.84
N THR A 1228 -25.35 2.04 4.16
CA THR A 1228 -25.78 1.58 2.83
C THR A 1228 -27.11 0.82 2.85
N ARG A 1229 -27.42 0.04 3.91
CA ARG A 1229 -28.77 -0.53 4.18
C ARG A 1229 -29.70 0.40 4.97
N GLN A 1230 -29.42 1.68 5.15
CA GLN A 1230 -30.36 2.72 5.63
C GLN A 1230 -30.65 3.66 4.47
N ASP A 1231 -29.67 3.87 3.58
CA ASP A 1231 -29.82 4.49 2.26
C ASP A 1231 -30.72 3.65 1.35
N VAL A 1232 -30.68 2.31 1.45
CA VAL A 1232 -31.57 1.41 0.68
C VAL A 1232 -33.02 1.42 1.19
N PRO A 1233 -33.32 1.33 2.50
CA PRO A 1233 -34.67 1.53 3.04
C PRO A 1233 -35.14 2.96 2.97
N SER A 1234 -34.32 4.00 3.06
CA SER A 1234 -34.76 5.39 2.86
C SER A 1234 -35.16 5.62 1.41
N THR A 1235 -34.39 5.10 0.44
CA THR A 1235 -34.81 5.08 -0.97
C THR A 1235 -36.05 4.20 -1.22
N ILE A 1236 -36.21 3.07 -0.52
CA ILE A 1236 -37.40 2.22 -0.64
C ILE A 1236 -38.63 2.82 0.08
N LEU A 1237 -38.47 3.48 1.23
CA LEU A 1237 -39.51 4.23 1.95
C LEU A 1237 -39.90 5.48 1.19
N ASP A 1238 -38.95 6.20 0.57
CA ASP A 1238 -39.22 7.31 -0.34
C ASP A 1238 -40.00 6.82 -1.58
N ARG A 1239 -39.67 5.65 -2.14
CA ARG A 1239 -40.45 5.01 -3.22
C ARG A 1239 -41.85 4.56 -2.79
N MET A 1240 -42.03 4.13 -1.54
CA MET A 1240 -43.36 3.80 -0.99
C MET A 1240 -44.18 5.06 -0.70
N ASN A 1241 -43.53 6.14 -0.26
CA ASN A 1241 -44.18 7.43 0.00
C ASN A 1241 -44.45 8.26 -1.27
N SER A 1242 -43.79 7.98 -2.41
CA SER A 1242 -44.10 8.61 -3.71
C SER A 1242 -45.15 7.83 -4.52
N SER A 1243 -45.49 6.59 -4.10
CA SER A 1243 -46.55 5.77 -4.68
C SER A 1243 -47.86 5.77 -3.87
N LEU A 1244 -47.85 6.35 -2.66
CA LEU A 1244 -49.00 6.82 -1.90
C LEU A 1244 -49.27 8.29 -2.20
#